data_AF-A0A453B3R3-F1
#
_entry.id   AF-A0A453B3R3-F1
#
_cell.length_a   1.000
_cell.length_b   1.000
_cell.length_c   1.000
_cell.angle_alpha   90.00
_cell.angle_beta   90.00
_cell.angle_gamma   90.00
#
_symmetry.space_group_name_H-M   'P 1'
#
loop_
_entity.id
_entity.type
_entity.pdbx_description
1 polymer ?
#
loop_
_entity_poly.entity_id
_entity_poly.type
_entity_poly.pdbx_seq_one_letter_code
_entity_poly.pdbx_strand_id
1 'polypeptide(L)'
;MEDFARAVEDGLKLSKRLVLPGGLPPPRPPAGMERGPDAAAALLLPAAPMAYAVVSDPGAVDTPDVPSYQPYVYGRLDPPALIPLQMKEIDLAVDCALDTAAVTLRARWWLHCITRSRECDVRLVVPMGEQGSILGAEVTVGRMSYNTQVTEVEDQTMENTMKGILKPHMFCLTIPQVEGGADIVATVRWSQKLHYDNGRFTVDIPFRFPYYVNPLPKVFMKREKIQLTVNSGFSKEVLLQGTSHSLKEKARQGDKLSFLHEAVVENWSNKDFTFSYSVYSGDLSGGIHVQPSISQDYDDRDTFSIFILPGSGNRKVFKKAVVFVVDTSGSMKGKPLENVKNAVSTALSELVQGDYFNIITFNEELHSFSSCLEKVNEKAIASANDWMNANFVAEGGTDIMHPLNEAMALLSSAHDALPQIFLMTDGSVDDEHDICQTVKNELLSRGSKSPRISTFGLGLYCNHYFLRMVASIGKGHFDAALETGSIESRILKWFRKASNTIVANISIDATGHLNDFEVDSEYIPDISTQCPLCISGKYQGKFPETVVATGYLADMTEISIELKVQHITDMPLDNIFAAQQIALLTAKAWLSADKQLERKVIKLSIENSVLSEYTSMVVLQTNLDAAQKVKQKPKGRTGANEPLRFQLHGLKLGFGDKAATRENLLTAFGDEKPLEMLKIFKKAGGCCSRVADCLCCMCCIKACNRMNDQCAILLAQVCAALSCLGCYECCAEVCCGGSES
;
A
#
# COMPACT_ATOMS: atom_id res chain seq x y z
N MET A 1 -12.81 -4.96 0.27
CA MET A 1 -13.13 -3.81 1.17
C MET A 1 -14.61 -3.76 1.59
N GLU A 2 -15.55 -4.07 0.69
CA GLU A 2 -16.99 -4.09 1.01
C GLU A 2 -17.35 -5.04 2.15
N ASP A 3 -16.74 -6.23 2.21
CA ASP A 3 -16.96 -7.18 3.31
C ASP A 3 -16.51 -6.64 4.67
N PHE A 4 -15.44 -5.84 4.70
CA PHE A 4 -15.00 -5.17 5.92
C PHE A 4 -16.03 -4.14 6.37
N ALA A 5 -16.50 -3.28 5.44
CA ALA A 5 -17.53 -2.28 5.74
C ALA A 5 -18.82 -2.95 6.26
N ARG A 6 -19.25 -4.05 5.63
CA ARG A 6 -20.41 -4.85 6.07
C ARG A 6 -20.20 -5.42 7.47
N ALA A 7 -19.03 -5.99 7.76
CA ALA A 7 -18.71 -6.51 9.08
C ALA A 7 -18.73 -5.43 10.17
N VAL A 8 -18.24 -4.22 9.87
CA VAL A 8 -18.33 -3.06 10.78
C VAL A 8 -19.77 -2.61 10.98
N GLU A 9 -20.57 -2.58 9.91
CA GLU A 9 -21.99 -2.25 9.99
C GLU A 9 -22.76 -3.19 10.93
N ASP A 10 -22.51 -4.50 10.79
CA ASP A 10 -23.13 -5.52 11.64
C ASP A 10 -22.62 -5.42 13.08
N GLY A 11 -21.34 -5.08 13.29
CA GLY A 11 -20.80 -4.78 14.61
C GLY A 11 -21.46 -3.56 15.27
N LEU A 12 -21.73 -2.51 14.51
CA LEU A 12 -22.48 -1.34 15.00
C LEU A 12 -23.95 -1.66 15.30
N LYS A 13 -24.57 -2.62 14.60
CA LYS A 13 -25.90 -3.13 14.96
C LYS A 13 -25.87 -3.91 16.27
N LEU A 14 -24.83 -4.73 16.49
CA LEU A 14 -24.63 -5.48 17.74
C LEU A 14 -24.32 -4.57 18.93
N SER A 15 -23.57 -3.49 18.73
CA SER A 15 -23.21 -2.57 19.83
C SER A 15 -24.42 -1.85 20.44
N LYS A 16 -25.56 -1.80 19.75
CA LYS A 16 -26.85 -1.32 20.30
C LYS A 16 -27.33 -2.13 21.51
N ARG A 17 -26.79 -3.34 21.72
CA ARG A 17 -27.11 -4.20 22.87
C ARG A 17 -26.41 -3.78 24.15
N LEU A 18 -25.30 -3.05 24.03
CA LEU A 18 -24.44 -2.70 25.16
C LEU A 18 -25.14 -1.68 26.06
N VAL A 19 -25.22 -2.00 27.36
CA VAL A 19 -25.64 -1.05 28.38
C VAL A 19 -24.40 -0.31 28.86
N LEU A 20 -24.24 0.91 28.36
CA LEU A 20 -23.10 1.76 28.66
C LEU A 20 -23.21 2.33 30.09
N PRO A 21 -22.09 2.48 30.83
CA PRO A 21 -22.07 3.11 32.16
C PRO A 21 -22.84 4.43 32.19
N GLY A 22 -23.85 4.54 33.06
CA GLY A 22 -24.74 5.70 33.16
C GLY A 22 -26.08 5.58 32.41
N GLY A 23 -26.38 4.43 31.79
CA GLY A 23 -27.70 4.14 31.19
C GLY A 23 -27.99 4.85 29.87
N LEU A 24 -26.97 5.45 29.25
CA LEU A 24 -27.10 6.15 27.97
C LEU A 24 -27.02 5.15 26.80
N PRO A 25 -27.91 5.25 25.79
CA PRO A 25 -27.78 4.45 24.58
C PRO A 25 -26.49 4.84 23.82
N PRO A 26 -25.90 3.93 23.03
CA PRO A 26 -24.77 4.26 22.17
C PRO A 26 -25.11 5.42 21.20
N PRO A 27 -24.11 6.22 20.81
CA PRO A 27 -24.33 7.37 19.93
C PRO A 27 -24.98 6.93 18.61
N ARG A 28 -26.06 7.61 18.22
CA ARG A 28 -26.74 7.36 16.94
C ARG A 28 -25.89 7.92 15.79
N PRO A 29 -25.86 7.25 14.62
CA PRO A 29 -25.34 7.87 13.42
C PRO A 29 -26.04 9.18 13.12
N PRO A 30 -25.32 10.22 12.66
CA PRO A 30 -25.98 11.38 12.07
C PRO A 30 -26.86 10.90 10.90
N ALA A 31 -28.09 11.40 10.83
CA ALA A 31 -28.97 11.12 9.70
C ALA A 31 -28.34 11.69 8.42
N GLY A 32 -27.71 10.83 7.61
CA GLY A 32 -27.17 11.22 6.32
C GLY A 32 -28.31 11.39 5.32
N MET A 33 -28.37 12.56 4.66
CA MET A 33 -29.12 12.74 3.42
C MET A 33 -28.73 11.66 2.40
N GLU A 34 -29.70 11.21 1.60
CA GLU A 34 -29.54 10.21 0.54
C GLU A 34 -28.24 10.45 -0.25
N ARG A 35 -27.26 9.58 0.00
CA ARG A 35 -26.06 9.45 -0.81
C ARG A 35 -25.99 8.00 -1.27
N GLY A 36 -25.45 7.78 -2.46
CA GLY A 36 -25.37 6.45 -3.07
C GLY A 36 -24.67 5.44 -2.15
N PRO A 37 -24.96 4.13 -2.33
CA PRO A 37 -24.47 3.05 -1.46
C PRO A 37 -22.94 3.05 -1.26
N ASP A 38 -22.17 3.44 -2.28
CA ASP A 38 -20.70 3.50 -2.21
C ASP A 38 -20.17 4.55 -1.22
N ALA A 39 -20.86 5.69 -1.08
CA ALA A 39 -20.45 6.76 -0.17
C ALA A 39 -20.73 6.42 1.30
N ALA A 40 -21.74 5.58 1.56
CA ALA A 40 -22.05 5.10 2.90
C ALA A 40 -21.05 4.03 3.37
N ALA A 41 -20.64 3.13 2.47
CA ALA A 41 -19.62 2.12 2.75
C ALA A 41 -18.24 2.74 3.04
N ALA A 42 -17.88 3.82 2.33
CA ALA A 42 -16.62 4.55 2.56
C ALA A 42 -16.50 5.14 3.97
N LEU A 43 -17.62 5.47 4.64
CA LEU A 43 -17.61 5.98 6.02
C LEU A 43 -17.32 4.90 7.08
N LEU A 44 -17.46 3.62 6.72
CA LEU A 44 -17.21 2.48 7.61
C LEU A 44 -15.77 1.95 7.51
N LEU A 45 -15.04 2.34 6.47
CA LEU A 45 -13.63 2.06 6.34
C LEU A 45 -12.81 2.94 7.30
N PRO A 46 -11.68 2.42 7.81
CA PRO A 46 -10.86 3.16 8.76
C PRO A 46 -10.12 4.32 8.09
N ALA A 47 -10.49 5.55 8.47
CA ALA A 47 -9.78 6.78 8.11
C ALA A 47 -8.77 7.24 9.18
N ALA A 48 -8.63 6.46 10.25
CA ALA A 48 -7.62 6.61 11.28
C ALA A 48 -7.32 5.23 11.90
N PRO A 49 -6.22 5.09 12.66
CA PRO A 49 -5.91 3.86 13.36
C PRO A 49 -7.03 3.44 14.33
N MET A 50 -7.57 2.24 14.15
CA MET A 50 -8.70 1.73 14.92
C MET A 50 -8.48 0.28 15.35
N ALA A 51 -9.10 -0.10 16.47
CA ALA A 51 -9.17 -1.48 16.93
C ALA A 51 -10.62 -1.96 16.94
N TYR A 52 -10.83 -3.22 16.58
CA TYR A 52 -12.15 -3.85 16.48
C TYR A 52 -12.18 -5.17 17.24
N ALA A 53 -13.24 -5.44 17.99
CA ALA A 53 -13.53 -6.78 18.46
C ALA A 53 -14.07 -7.63 17.29
N VAL A 54 -13.47 -8.78 17.07
CA VAL A 54 -13.91 -9.76 16.07
C VAL A 54 -14.91 -10.70 16.73
N VAL A 55 -16.18 -10.55 16.38
CA VAL A 55 -17.29 -11.24 17.03
C VAL A 55 -17.88 -12.30 16.10
N SER A 56 -17.58 -13.57 16.40
CA SER A 56 -18.24 -14.72 15.77
C SER A 56 -19.46 -15.22 16.55
N ASP A 57 -19.50 -15.00 17.87
CA ASP A 57 -20.61 -15.38 18.75
C ASP A 57 -21.31 -14.12 19.29
N PRO A 58 -22.50 -13.76 18.76
CA PRO A 58 -23.28 -12.63 19.25
C PRO A 58 -23.65 -12.72 20.73
N GLY A 59 -23.64 -13.92 21.32
CA GLY A 59 -23.92 -14.13 22.75
C GLY A 59 -22.78 -13.70 23.68
N ALA A 60 -21.57 -13.46 23.15
CA ALA A 60 -20.45 -12.93 23.91
C ALA A 60 -20.48 -11.39 24.03
N VAL A 61 -21.34 -10.72 23.25
CA VAL A 61 -21.42 -9.25 23.20
C VAL A 61 -22.25 -8.74 24.39
N ASP A 62 -21.55 -8.25 25.40
CA ASP A 62 -22.16 -7.61 26.56
C ASP A 62 -21.18 -6.63 27.23
N THR A 63 -21.69 -5.77 28.11
CA THR A 63 -20.84 -4.88 28.88
C THR A 63 -20.01 -5.69 29.90
N PRO A 64 -18.68 -5.54 29.97
CA PRO A 64 -17.81 -6.37 30.81
C PRO A 64 -18.22 -6.47 32.28
N ASP A 65 -18.81 -5.41 32.83
CA ASP A 65 -19.11 -5.25 34.25
C ASP A 65 -20.62 -5.32 34.59
N VAL A 66 -21.51 -5.24 33.59
CA VAL A 66 -22.96 -5.19 33.81
C VAL A 66 -23.65 -6.10 32.79
N PRO A 67 -24.18 -7.27 33.22
CA PRO A 67 -24.86 -8.16 32.29
C PRO A 67 -26.17 -7.53 31.81
N SER A 68 -26.34 -7.41 30.49
CA SER A 68 -27.61 -6.99 29.89
C SER A 68 -28.53 -8.19 29.71
N TYR A 69 -29.74 -8.12 30.26
CA TYR A 69 -30.73 -9.18 30.05
C TYR A 69 -31.39 -8.97 28.68
N GLN A 70 -30.92 -9.70 27.66
CA GLN A 70 -31.49 -9.67 26.31
C GLN A 70 -31.84 -11.08 25.80
N PRO A 71 -32.90 -11.22 24.96
CA PRO A 71 -33.36 -12.51 24.47
C PRO A 71 -32.32 -13.21 23.59
N TYR A 72 -32.31 -14.55 23.66
CA TYR A 72 -31.35 -15.44 23.02
C TYR A 72 -31.27 -15.22 21.51
N VAL A 73 -30.10 -14.75 21.05
CA VAL A 73 -29.76 -14.68 19.63
C VAL A 73 -28.95 -15.93 19.30
N TYR A 74 -29.56 -16.86 18.58
CA TYR A 74 -28.90 -18.06 18.08
C TYR A 74 -28.21 -17.79 16.74
N GLY A 75 -27.00 -18.33 16.58
CA GLY A 75 -26.29 -18.36 15.29
C GLY A 75 -24.87 -17.80 15.39
N ARG A 76 -23.90 -18.52 14.81
CA ARG A 76 -22.56 -17.98 14.57
C ARG A 76 -22.60 -17.03 13.39
N LEU A 77 -21.87 -15.93 13.50
CA LEU A 77 -21.67 -14.98 12.39
C LEU A 77 -20.54 -15.49 11.51
N ASP A 78 -20.83 -15.67 10.23
CA ASP A 78 -19.85 -15.96 9.19
C ASP A 78 -20.17 -15.12 7.93
N PRO A 79 -19.37 -14.09 7.61
CA PRO A 79 -18.15 -13.64 8.30
C PRO A 79 -18.44 -13.02 9.69
N PRO A 80 -17.44 -12.93 10.59
CA PRO A 80 -17.61 -12.32 11.90
C PRO A 80 -17.88 -10.81 11.81
N ALA A 81 -18.67 -10.29 12.76
CA ALA A 81 -18.90 -8.85 12.91
C ALA A 81 -17.69 -8.15 13.55
N LEU A 82 -17.49 -6.87 13.22
CA LEU A 82 -16.40 -6.04 13.75
C LEU A 82 -16.97 -4.89 14.59
N ILE A 83 -16.87 -4.97 15.91
CA ILE A 83 -17.32 -3.89 16.80
C ILE A 83 -16.16 -2.92 17.04
N PRO A 84 -16.24 -1.63 16.63
CA PRO A 84 -15.19 -0.65 16.90
C PRO A 84 -14.98 -0.44 18.40
N LEU A 85 -13.73 -0.44 18.87
CA LEU A 85 -13.39 -0.25 20.27
C LEU A 85 -13.31 1.24 20.63
N GLN A 86 -13.68 1.56 21.87
CA GLN A 86 -13.50 2.90 22.42
C GLN A 86 -12.02 3.17 22.69
N MET A 87 -11.54 4.31 22.20
CA MET A 87 -10.16 4.77 22.42
C MET A 87 -10.09 5.66 23.67
N LYS A 88 -9.02 5.53 24.46
CA LYS A 88 -8.79 6.30 25.71
C LYS A 88 -7.72 7.37 25.53
N GLU A 89 -6.66 7.08 24.79
CA GLU A 89 -5.50 7.96 24.59
C GLU A 89 -4.92 7.73 23.18
N ILE A 90 -4.43 8.80 22.58
CA ILE A 90 -3.72 8.78 21.30
C ILE A 90 -2.54 9.75 21.33
N ASP A 91 -1.38 9.28 20.88
CA ASP A 91 -0.14 10.03 20.72
C ASP A 91 0.39 9.79 19.31
N LEU A 92 0.39 10.84 18.49
CA LEU A 92 0.92 10.85 17.14
C LEU A 92 2.24 11.62 17.14
N ALA A 93 3.34 10.96 16.80
CA ALA A 93 4.63 11.60 16.55
C ALA A 93 4.99 11.48 15.07
N VAL A 94 5.32 12.61 14.46
CA VAL A 94 5.65 12.74 13.03
C VAL A 94 7.01 13.40 12.93
N ASP A 95 8.01 12.69 12.43
CA ASP A 95 9.35 13.21 12.21
C ASP A 95 9.60 13.27 10.69
N CYS A 96 9.50 14.46 10.14
CA CYS A 96 9.78 14.74 8.73
C CYS A 96 11.28 15.02 8.54
N ALA A 97 11.90 14.32 7.60
CA ALA A 97 13.29 14.49 7.21
C ALA A 97 13.43 14.38 5.68
N LEU A 98 13.99 15.41 5.03
CA LEU A 98 14.07 15.50 3.56
C LEU A 98 12.69 15.34 2.90
N ASP A 99 12.48 14.28 2.13
CA ASP A 99 11.24 13.93 1.43
C ASP A 99 10.43 12.83 2.12
N THR A 100 10.78 12.44 3.35
CA THR A 100 10.19 11.30 4.06
C THR A 100 9.67 11.70 5.44
N ALA A 101 8.55 11.11 5.86
CA ALA A 101 8.01 11.22 7.21
C ALA A 101 8.05 9.86 7.91
N ALA A 102 8.74 9.79 9.04
CA ALA A 102 8.64 8.68 9.98
C ALA A 102 7.51 8.97 10.96
N VAL A 103 6.54 8.07 11.04
CA VAL A 103 5.35 8.23 11.88
C VAL A 103 5.34 7.16 12.95
N THR A 104 5.17 7.58 14.20
CA THR A 104 4.93 6.70 15.34
C THR A 104 3.59 7.05 15.95
N LEU A 105 2.69 6.08 15.99
CA LEU A 105 1.38 6.22 16.60
C LEU A 105 1.28 5.29 17.80
N ARG A 106 0.95 5.85 18.96
CA ARG A 106 0.66 5.09 20.18
C ARG A 106 -0.76 5.34 20.62
N ALA A 107 -1.52 4.27 20.80
CA ALA A 107 -2.94 4.33 21.13
C ALA A 107 -3.30 3.33 22.22
N ARG A 108 -4.31 3.69 23.03
CA ARG A 108 -4.89 2.79 24.04
C ARG A 108 -6.38 2.61 23.80
N TRP A 109 -6.83 1.37 23.59
CA TRP A 109 -8.23 1.00 23.47
C TRP A 109 -8.72 0.16 24.63
N TRP A 110 -10.03 0.11 24.79
CA TRP A 110 -10.70 -0.69 25.79
C TRP A 110 -11.72 -1.65 25.15
N LEU A 111 -11.59 -2.94 25.47
CA LEU A 111 -12.52 -3.98 25.03
C LEU A 111 -13.82 -3.94 25.85
N HIS A 112 -14.63 -2.93 25.58
CA HIS A 112 -15.85 -2.58 26.32
C HIS A 112 -17.10 -3.37 25.91
N CYS A 113 -17.00 -4.26 24.92
CA CYS A 113 -18.14 -4.90 24.27
C CYS A 113 -18.17 -6.43 24.42
N ILE A 114 -17.32 -7.00 25.28
CA ILE A 114 -17.24 -8.44 25.55
C ILE A 114 -17.28 -8.67 27.06
N THR A 115 -18.06 -9.66 27.51
CA THR A 115 -18.14 -10.04 28.93
C THR A 115 -16.76 -10.47 29.46
N ARG A 116 -16.40 -10.15 30.71
CA ARG A 116 -15.12 -10.55 31.32
C ARG A 116 -14.84 -12.06 31.32
N SER A 117 -15.88 -12.89 31.28
CA SER A 117 -15.77 -14.36 31.25
C SER A 117 -15.53 -14.93 29.85
N ARG A 118 -15.46 -14.07 28.83
CA ARG A 118 -15.30 -14.44 27.42
C ARG A 118 -14.07 -13.75 26.83
N GLU A 119 -13.60 -14.32 25.75
CA GLU A 119 -12.48 -13.80 24.96
C GLU A 119 -12.92 -13.61 23.50
N CYS A 120 -12.29 -12.68 22.81
CA CYS A 120 -12.43 -12.52 21.37
C CYS A 120 -11.10 -12.11 20.75
N ASP A 121 -10.97 -12.26 19.43
CA ASP A 121 -9.84 -11.68 18.73
C ASP A 121 -10.05 -10.16 18.61
N VAL A 122 -8.96 -9.39 18.65
CA VAL A 122 -8.96 -7.95 18.44
C VAL A 122 -8.15 -7.63 17.19
N ARG A 123 -8.80 -7.00 16.21
CA ARG A 123 -8.15 -6.58 14.96
C ARG A 123 -7.78 -5.11 15.03
N LEU A 124 -6.49 -4.83 15.02
CA LEU A 124 -5.91 -3.52 14.82
C LEU A 124 -5.84 -3.22 13.32
N VAL A 125 -6.28 -2.05 12.91
CA VAL A 125 -6.24 -1.59 11.52
C VAL A 125 -5.69 -0.17 11.47
N VAL A 126 -4.58 0.01 10.75
CA VAL A 126 -3.82 1.27 10.68
C VAL A 126 -3.75 1.73 9.24
N PRO A 127 -4.56 2.72 8.82
CA PRO A 127 -4.40 3.35 7.53
C PRO A 127 -3.10 4.17 7.50
N MET A 128 -2.37 4.09 6.39
CA MET A 128 -1.11 4.79 6.15
C MET A 128 -1.27 5.76 4.98
N GLY A 129 -0.45 6.81 4.96
CA GLY A 129 -0.42 7.76 3.85
C GLY A 129 0.15 7.16 2.56
N GLU A 130 0.37 8.04 1.59
CA GLU A 130 0.86 7.66 0.28
C GLU A 130 2.27 7.06 0.31
N GLN A 131 2.46 5.95 -0.42
CA GLN A 131 3.70 5.17 -0.41
C GLN A 131 4.15 4.81 1.02
N GLY A 132 3.18 4.58 1.92
CA GLY A 132 3.41 4.14 3.29
C GLY A 132 3.98 2.74 3.36
N SER A 133 5.03 2.54 4.17
CA SER A 133 5.65 1.25 4.44
C SER A 133 5.71 1.02 5.94
N ILE A 134 5.17 -0.09 6.39
CA ILE A 134 5.17 -0.47 7.81
C ILE A 134 6.60 -0.76 8.25
N LEU A 135 7.03 -0.18 9.37
CA LEU A 135 8.32 -0.44 10.01
C LEU A 135 8.17 -1.39 11.20
N GLY A 136 7.00 -1.37 11.86
CA GLY A 136 6.66 -2.38 12.86
C GLY A 136 5.51 -1.98 13.77
N ALA A 137 5.01 -2.95 14.52
CA ALA A 137 3.96 -2.80 15.51
C ALA A 137 4.28 -3.58 16.79
N GLU A 138 4.07 -2.92 17.92
CA GLU A 138 4.17 -3.50 19.25
C GLU A 138 2.79 -3.38 19.92
N VAL A 139 2.17 -4.50 20.28
CA VAL A 139 0.88 -4.52 20.97
C VAL A 139 1.01 -5.21 22.31
N THR A 140 0.50 -4.58 23.36
CA THR A 140 0.49 -5.13 24.73
C THR A 140 -0.94 -5.27 25.21
N VAL A 141 -1.27 -6.47 25.69
CA VAL A 141 -2.57 -6.82 26.28
C VAL A 141 -2.31 -7.57 27.58
N GLY A 142 -2.63 -6.95 28.72
CA GLY A 142 -2.34 -7.51 30.03
C GLY A 142 -0.85 -7.82 30.21
N ARG A 143 -0.50 -9.11 30.25
CA ARG A 143 0.88 -9.61 30.41
C ARG A 143 1.55 -10.06 29.12
N MET A 144 0.81 -10.03 28.01
CA MET A 144 1.27 -10.48 26.71
C MET A 144 1.73 -9.29 25.87
N SER A 145 2.84 -9.47 25.17
CA SER A 145 3.37 -8.53 24.19
C SER A 145 3.52 -9.23 22.84
N TYR A 146 3.08 -8.56 21.79
CA TYR A 146 3.14 -8.99 20.39
C TYR A 146 3.98 -7.97 19.65
N ASN A 147 5.13 -8.38 19.12
CA ASN A 147 6.03 -7.50 18.38
C ASN A 147 6.25 -8.03 16.97
N THR A 148 6.13 -7.16 15.97
CA THR A 148 6.47 -7.54 14.60
C THR A 148 7.97 -7.47 14.37
N GLN A 149 8.53 -8.43 13.63
CA GLN A 149 9.91 -8.43 13.19
C GLN A 149 10.00 -8.85 11.72
N VAL A 150 10.93 -8.26 10.99
CA VAL A 150 11.28 -8.72 9.64
C VAL A 150 12.29 -9.87 9.74
N THR A 151 12.03 -10.96 9.04
CA THR A 151 12.90 -12.15 8.97
C THR A 151 13.09 -12.58 7.53
N GLU A 152 14.10 -13.41 7.27
CA GLU A 152 14.27 -14.06 5.98
C GLU A 152 13.06 -14.99 5.69
N VAL A 153 12.70 -15.12 4.42
CA VAL A 153 11.66 -16.08 4.01
C VAL A 153 12.24 -17.49 4.13
N GLU A 154 11.72 -18.29 5.07
CA GLU A 154 12.03 -19.72 5.16
C GLU A 154 11.02 -20.53 4.33
N ASP A 155 11.49 -21.52 3.57
CA ASP A 155 10.68 -22.44 2.74
C ASP A 155 9.69 -23.33 3.54
N GLN A 156 9.67 -23.23 4.87
CA GLN A 156 8.82 -24.05 5.73
C GLN A 156 7.52 -23.33 6.06
N THR A 157 6.41 -23.90 5.56
CA THR A 157 5.03 -23.57 5.95
C THR A 157 4.88 -23.69 7.47
N MET A 158 4.99 -22.58 8.20
CA MET A 158 4.55 -22.54 9.59
C MET A 158 3.02 -22.66 9.65
N GLU A 159 2.52 -23.72 10.27
CA GLU A 159 1.07 -24.04 10.37
C GLU A 159 0.27 -23.06 11.26
N ASN A 160 0.93 -22.15 11.99
CA ASN A 160 0.29 -21.19 12.88
C ASN A 160 0.17 -19.82 12.23
N THR A 161 -0.98 -19.54 11.62
CA THR A 161 -1.26 -18.28 10.93
C THR A 161 -2.06 -17.33 11.82
N MET A 162 -1.50 -16.16 12.15
CA MET A 162 -2.32 -15.02 12.59
C MET A 162 -3.00 -14.43 11.36
N LYS A 163 -4.30 -14.16 11.44
CA LYS A 163 -5.05 -13.45 10.39
C LYS A 163 -4.68 -11.96 10.38
N GLY A 164 -3.48 -11.63 9.92
CA GLY A 164 -3.07 -10.26 9.62
C GLY A 164 -2.96 -10.07 8.11
N ILE A 165 -3.49 -8.95 7.60
CA ILE A 165 -3.41 -8.58 6.18
C ILE A 165 -2.72 -7.23 6.12
N LEU A 166 -1.56 -7.19 5.47
CA LEU A 166 -0.97 -5.95 5.01
C LEU A 166 -1.63 -5.56 3.67
N LYS A 167 -2.32 -4.40 3.65
CA LYS A 167 -2.84 -3.70 2.47
C LYS A 167 -2.02 -2.41 2.22
N PRO A 168 -1.96 -1.83 0.99
CA PRO A 168 -0.89 -0.93 0.58
C PRO A 168 -0.95 0.41 1.30
N HIS A 169 -2.13 0.69 1.82
CA HIS A 169 -2.46 1.85 2.62
C HIS A 169 -3.11 1.45 3.95
N MET A 170 -3.09 0.16 4.34
CA MET A 170 -3.66 -0.29 5.61
C MET A 170 -2.90 -1.49 6.18
N PHE A 171 -2.34 -1.35 7.38
CA PHE A 171 -1.77 -2.46 8.12
C PHE A 171 -2.84 -3.09 9.03
N CYS A 172 -3.08 -4.40 8.92
CA CYS A 172 -3.97 -5.12 9.84
C CYS A 172 -3.22 -6.16 10.66
N LEU A 173 -3.41 -6.13 11.99
CA LEU A 173 -2.87 -7.11 12.93
C LEU A 173 -4.00 -7.64 13.83
N THR A 174 -4.22 -8.94 13.83
CA THR A 174 -5.23 -9.57 14.71
C THR A 174 -4.53 -10.18 15.92
N ILE A 175 -4.87 -9.71 17.12
CA ILE A 175 -4.43 -10.24 18.41
C ILE A 175 -5.46 -11.28 18.87
N PRO A 176 -5.07 -12.51 19.24
CA PRO A 176 -6.02 -13.57 19.52
C PRO A 176 -6.44 -13.54 20.99
N GLN A 177 -7.62 -14.06 21.30
CA GLN A 177 -8.01 -14.43 22.67
C GLN A 177 -7.82 -13.30 23.71
N VAL A 178 -8.32 -12.10 23.40
CA VAL A 178 -8.30 -10.96 24.32
C VAL A 178 -9.53 -11.04 25.24
N GLU A 179 -9.28 -11.04 26.55
CA GLU A 179 -10.32 -11.07 27.58
C GLU A 179 -11.18 -9.80 27.59
N GLY A 180 -12.50 -9.97 27.78
CA GLY A 180 -13.44 -8.85 27.91
C GLY A 180 -13.04 -7.85 29.00
N GLY A 181 -13.10 -6.56 28.68
CA GLY A 181 -12.70 -5.48 29.59
C GLY A 181 -11.20 -5.16 29.61
N ALA A 182 -10.36 -5.88 28.86
CA ALA A 182 -8.92 -5.60 28.77
C ALA A 182 -8.60 -4.24 28.13
N ASP A 183 -7.46 -3.67 28.53
CA ASP A 183 -6.83 -2.53 27.85
C ASP A 183 -5.83 -3.05 26.82
N ILE A 184 -5.92 -2.53 25.60
CA ILE A 184 -5.00 -2.80 24.49
C ILE A 184 -4.17 -1.55 24.25
N VAL A 185 -2.85 -1.66 24.36
CA VAL A 185 -1.91 -0.58 24.03
C VAL A 185 -1.13 -0.99 22.79
N ALA A 186 -1.22 -0.23 21.71
CA ALA A 186 -0.41 -0.46 20.51
C ALA A 186 0.50 0.72 20.23
N THR A 187 1.71 0.44 19.80
CA THR A 187 2.63 1.39 19.17
C THR A 187 2.91 0.88 17.76
N VAL A 188 2.56 1.67 16.74
CA VAL A 188 2.75 1.32 15.34
C VAL A 188 3.63 2.37 14.68
N ARG A 189 4.60 1.92 13.90
CA ARG A 189 5.59 2.75 13.22
C ARG A 189 5.56 2.48 11.73
N TRP A 190 5.52 3.52 10.93
CA TRP A 190 5.61 3.43 9.47
C TRP A 190 6.35 4.64 8.92
N SER A 191 6.87 4.51 7.70
CA SER A 191 7.42 5.62 6.93
C SER A 191 6.52 5.91 5.73
N GLN A 192 6.42 7.17 5.31
CA GLN A 192 5.71 7.54 4.07
C GLN A 192 6.41 8.72 3.39
N LYS A 193 6.20 8.88 2.08
CA LYS A 193 6.75 10.03 1.36
C LYS A 193 5.94 11.30 1.63
N LEU A 194 6.64 12.43 1.62
CA LEU A 194 6.03 13.76 1.59
C LEU A 194 5.54 14.07 0.19
N HIS A 195 4.39 14.73 0.09
CA HIS A 195 3.92 15.26 -1.18
C HIS A 195 4.63 16.57 -1.49
N TYR A 196 5.24 16.67 -2.67
CA TYR A 196 5.81 17.92 -3.15
C TYR A 196 4.98 18.46 -4.33
N ASP A 197 4.63 19.74 -4.27
CA ASP A 197 3.91 20.43 -5.33
C ASP A 197 4.36 21.89 -5.39
N ASN A 198 5.06 22.28 -6.46
CA ASN A 198 5.45 23.66 -6.75
C ASN A 198 6.10 24.40 -5.56
N GLY A 199 7.08 23.78 -4.89
CA GLY A 199 7.81 24.40 -3.77
C GLY A 199 7.20 24.14 -2.39
N ARG A 200 6.06 23.46 -2.32
CA ARG A 200 5.37 23.11 -1.07
C ARG A 200 5.50 21.63 -0.78
N PHE A 201 6.03 21.30 0.39
CA PHE A 201 5.97 19.98 1.00
C PHE A 201 4.72 19.87 1.87
N THR A 202 4.02 18.74 1.76
CA THR A 202 2.86 18.42 2.57
C THR A 202 2.99 17.01 3.12
N VAL A 203 2.86 16.86 4.43
CA VAL A 203 2.59 15.57 5.08
C VAL A 203 1.10 15.43 5.31
N ASP A 204 0.54 14.27 4.95
CA ASP A 204 -0.86 13.92 5.15
C ASP A 204 -0.93 12.54 5.83
N ILE A 205 -1.48 12.51 7.04
CA ILE A 205 -1.60 11.30 7.86
C ILE A 205 -3.07 11.06 8.18
N PRO A 206 -3.60 9.87 7.81
CA PRO A 206 -4.95 9.45 8.21
C PRO A 206 -5.14 9.56 9.73
N PHE A 207 -5.97 10.52 10.15
CA PHE A 207 -6.18 10.85 11.57
C PHE A 207 -7.63 11.27 11.87
N ARG A 208 -8.54 11.01 10.92
CA ARG A 208 -9.96 11.28 11.06
C ARG A 208 -10.67 10.13 11.78
N PHE A 209 -10.99 10.33 13.05
CA PHE A 209 -11.72 9.35 13.85
C PHE A 209 -13.24 9.47 13.67
N PRO A 210 -13.96 8.35 13.48
CA PRO A 210 -15.41 8.37 13.43
C PRO A 210 -16.02 8.66 14.81
N TYR A 211 -17.22 9.24 14.84
CA TYR A 211 -17.86 9.65 16.11
C TYR A 211 -18.09 8.49 17.09
N TYR A 212 -18.26 7.25 16.59
CA TYR A 212 -18.57 6.06 17.41
C TYR A 212 -17.38 5.47 18.16
N VAL A 213 -16.14 5.93 17.92
CA VAL A 213 -14.97 5.51 18.73
C VAL A 213 -14.73 6.40 19.96
N ASN A 214 -15.53 7.46 20.10
CA ASN A 214 -15.48 8.31 21.28
C ASN A 214 -15.94 7.54 22.52
N PRO A 215 -15.14 7.49 23.60
CA PRO A 215 -15.61 6.93 24.85
C PRO A 215 -16.72 7.82 25.42
N LEU A 216 -17.56 7.21 26.26
CA LEU A 216 -18.71 7.86 26.87
C LEU A 216 -18.36 9.20 27.56
N PRO A 217 -19.21 10.23 27.39
CA PRO A 217 -19.06 11.47 28.13
C PRO A 217 -19.00 11.19 29.64
N LYS A 218 -18.02 11.80 30.33
CA LYS A 218 -17.83 11.81 31.80
C LYS A 218 -17.19 10.59 32.46
N VAL A 219 -16.84 9.52 31.73
CA VAL A 219 -16.18 8.32 32.32
C VAL A 219 -14.66 8.34 32.17
N PHE A 220 -14.15 8.85 31.06
CA PHE A 220 -12.71 8.87 30.77
C PHE A 220 -12.25 10.26 30.32
N MET A 221 -11.06 10.67 30.77
CA MET A 221 -10.36 11.82 30.19
C MET A 221 -9.72 11.37 28.87
N LYS A 222 -10.02 12.07 27.77
CA LYS A 222 -9.49 11.76 26.44
C LYS A 222 -8.27 12.63 26.20
N ARG A 223 -7.08 12.04 26.11
CA ARG A 223 -5.85 12.79 25.85
C ARG A 223 -5.45 12.60 24.40
N GLU A 224 -5.33 13.72 23.69
CA GLU A 224 -4.82 13.78 22.33
C GLU A 224 -3.48 14.53 22.36
N LYS A 225 -2.44 13.87 21.86
CA LYS A 225 -1.09 14.43 21.74
C LYS A 225 -0.61 14.28 20.30
N ILE A 226 -0.13 15.38 19.73
CA ILE A 226 0.48 15.41 18.40
C ILE A 226 1.82 16.11 18.50
N GLN A 227 2.89 15.41 18.11
CA GLN A 227 4.24 15.91 18.01
C GLN A 227 4.65 15.91 16.55
N LEU A 228 5.17 17.05 16.08
CA LEU A 228 5.71 17.16 14.74
C LEU A 228 7.12 17.73 14.83
N THR A 229 8.10 17.02 14.31
CA THR A 229 9.44 17.52 14.04
C THR A 229 9.60 17.66 12.53
N VAL A 230 10.00 18.84 12.07
CA VAL A 230 10.34 19.07 10.66
C VAL A 230 11.82 19.38 10.60
N ASN A 231 12.60 18.48 10.01
CA ASN A 231 13.96 18.72 9.61
C ASN A 231 14.00 18.78 8.09
N SER A 232 14.02 19.99 7.53
CA SER A 232 13.91 20.13 6.07
C SER A 232 15.07 19.47 5.34
N GLY A 233 16.28 19.52 5.91
CA GLY A 233 17.54 19.18 5.25
C GLY A 233 17.87 20.06 4.03
N PHE A 234 16.92 20.73 3.41
CA PHE A 234 17.14 21.46 2.16
C PHE A 234 17.54 22.93 2.37
N SER A 235 16.95 23.61 3.36
CA SER A 235 17.29 25.00 3.71
C SER A 235 17.00 25.29 5.18
N LYS A 236 17.72 26.27 5.71
CA LYS A 236 17.50 26.83 7.06
C LYS A 236 16.23 27.68 7.13
N GLU A 237 15.71 28.12 5.99
CA GLU A 237 14.49 28.92 5.91
C GLU A 237 13.28 28.05 5.54
N VAL A 238 12.50 27.70 6.56
CA VAL A 238 11.24 26.96 6.41
C VAL A 238 10.08 27.91 6.72
N LEU A 239 9.21 28.14 5.74
CA LEU A 239 7.97 28.89 5.89
C LEU A 239 6.81 27.93 6.07
N LEU A 240 6.08 28.11 7.17
CA LEU A 240 4.84 27.40 7.43
C LEU A 240 3.74 27.90 6.48
N GLN A 241 3.04 26.98 5.82
CA GLN A 241 1.92 27.33 4.94
C GLN A 241 0.56 26.92 5.50
N GLY A 242 0.49 25.81 6.24
CA GLY A 242 -0.79 25.35 6.78
C GLY A 242 -0.65 24.20 7.76
N THR A 243 -1.61 24.12 8.70
CA THR A 243 -1.70 23.08 9.72
C THR A 243 -3.17 22.72 9.93
N SER A 244 -3.53 21.44 9.95
CA SER A 244 -4.91 21.04 10.27
C SER A 244 -5.24 21.12 11.77
N HIS A 245 -4.22 21.07 12.64
CA HIS A 245 -4.37 21.11 14.10
C HIS A 245 -3.65 22.32 14.70
N SER A 246 -4.12 22.77 15.88
CA SER A 246 -3.53 23.90 16.60
C SER A 246 -2.22 23.49 17.28
N LEU A 247 -1.13 23.59 16.52
CA LEU A 247 0.23 23.23 16.92
C LEU A 247 0.96 24.43 17.57
N LYS A 248 1.61 24.21 18.72
CA LYS A 248 2.48 25.21 19.35
C LYS A 248 3.94 24.91 19.02
N GLU A 249 4.66 25.86 18.44
CA GLU A 249 6.11 25.75 18.22
C GLU A 249 6.84 25.65 19.57
N LYS A 250 7.67 24.64 19.73
CA LYS A 250 8.44 24.34 20.96
C LYS A 250 9.89 24.77 20.84
N ALA A 251 10.50 24.52 19.68
CA ALA A 251 11.86 24.91 19.39
C ALA A 251 12.04 25.11 17.89
N ARG A 252 12.92 26.05 17.55
CA ARG A 252 13.43 26.31 16.21
C ARG A 252 14.94 26.41 16.28
N GLN A 253 15.63 25.50 15.61
CA GLN A 253 17.08 25.46 15.51
C GLN A 253 17.42 25.32 14.03
N GLY A 254 17.62 26.45 13.34
CA GLY A 254 17.90 26.45 11.91
C GLY A 254 16.80 25.78 11.08
N ASP A 255 17.16 24.66 10.46
CA ASP A 255 16.34 23.80 9.59
C ASP A 255 15.42 22.82 10.37
N LYS A 256 15.60 22.71 11.69
CA LYS A 256 14.80 21.87 12.58
C LYS A 256 13.76 22.67 13.34
N LEU A 257 12.49 22.33 13.14
CA LEU A 257 11.34 22.88 13.87
C LEU A 257 10.65 21.77 14.63
N SER A 258 10.18 22.07 15.83
CA SER A 258 9.39 21.14 16.63
C SER A 258 8.10 21.79 17.10
N PHE A 259 7.01 21.05 16.99
CA PHE A 259 5.67 21.48 17.34
C PHE A 259 5.02 20.45 18.26
N LEU A 260 4.19 20.95 19.19
CA LEU A 260 3.40 20.12 20.09
C LEU A 260 1.97 20.63 20.16
N HIS A 261 1.03 19.72 19.97
CA HIS A 261 -0.35 19.84 20.41
C HIS A 261 -0.57 18.84 21.54
N GLU A 262 -1.16 19.28 22.65
CA GLU A 262 -1.56 18.41 23.73
C GLU A 262 -2.83 18.98 24.35
N ALA A 263 -3.91 18.20 24.33
CA ALA A 263 -5.22 18.63 24.80
C ALA A 263 -5.99 17.47 25.42
N VAL A 264 -6.87 17.83 26.37
CA VAL A 264 -7.97 16.96 26.77
C VAL A 264 -9.16 17.31 25.89
N VAL A 265 -9.61 16.37 25.07
CA VAL A 265 -10.61 16.62 24.02
C VAL A 265 -11.97 16.04 24.39
N GLU A 266 -13.05 16.70 23.98
CA GLU A 266 -14.40 16.13 24.13
C GLU A 266 -14.68 15.06 23.07
N ASN A 267 -14.18 15.26 21.85
CA ASN A 267 -14.27 14.32 20.74
C ASN A 267 -12.90 14.20 20.07
N TRP A 268 -12.57 13.01 19.59
CA TRP A 268 -11.38 12.78 18.78
C TRP A 268 -11.41 13.58 17.47
N SER A 269 -10.23 13.84 16.90
CA SER A 269 -10.11 14.62 15.66
C SER A 269 -10.99 14.09 14.53
N ASN A 270 -11.69 15.01 13.85
CA ASN A 270 -12.56 14.72 12.72
C ASN A 270 -11.93 15.11 11.36
N LYS A 271 -10.62 15.36 11.35
CA LYS A 271 -9.83 15.72 10.16
C LYS A 271 -8.52 14.96 10.21
N ASP A 272 -7.94 14.71 9.03
CA ASP A 272 -6.61 14.14 8.94
C ASP A 272 -5.56 15.12 9.43
N PHE A 273 -4.42 14.58 9.89
CA PHE A 273 -3.30 15.40 10.27
C PHE A 273 -2.56 15.84 9.00
N THR A 274 -2.64 17.13 8.69
CA THR A 274 -1.96 17.72 7.54
C THR A 274 -1.09 18.87 8.01
N PHE A 275 0.13 18.91 7.49
CA PHE A 275 1.07 19.98 7.74
C PHE A 275 1.80 20.30 6.44
N SER A 276 1.80 21.57 6.05
CA SER A 276 2.46 22.03 4.84
C SER A 276 3.45 23.14 5.12
N TYR A 277 4.60 23.03 4.49
CA TYR A 277 5.69 23.99 4.57
C TYR A 277 6.35 24.17 3.21
N SER A 278 6.91 25.35 2.98
CA SER A 278 7.78 25.61 1.85
C SER A 278 9.18 25.90 2.34
N VAL A 279 10.15 25.45 1.57
CA VAL A 279 11.56 25.77 1.76
C VAL A 279 11.83 27.02 0.92
N TYR A 280 12.37 28.09 1.51
CA TYR A 280 12.71 29.28 0.75
C TYR A 280 13.96 28.99 -0.10
N SER A 281 13.71 28.54 -1.32
CA SER A 281 14.68 28.47 -2.40
C SER A 281 14.08 29.25 -3.56
N GLY A 282 14.77 30.29 -4.04
CA GLY A 282 14.29 31.06 -5.20
C GLY A 282 14.15 30.19 -6.45
N ASP A 283 15.20 30.18 -7.26
CA ASP A 283 15.32 29.30 -8.42
C ASP A 283 15.67 27.85 -8.05
N LEU A 284 15.85 27.01 -9.08
CA LEU A 284 16.42 25.66 -8.99
C LEU A 284 17.66 25.65 -8.07
N SER A 285 17.64 24.83 -7.03
CA SER A 285 18.71 24.76 -6.02
C SER A 285 18.94 23.34 -5.54
N GLY A 286 20.11 23.06 -4.98
CA GLY A 286 20.43 21.73 -4.49
C GLY A 286 21.59 21.72 -3.52
N GLY A 287 21.87 20.54 -2.99
CA GLY A 287 22.95 20.34 -2.03
C GLY A 287 23.28 18.87 -1.89
N ILE A 288 24.36 18.60 -1.15
CA ILE A 288 24.79 17.26 -0.80
C ILE A 288 24.90 17.19 0.71
N HIS A 289 24.22 16.22 1.30
CA HIS A 289 24.40 15.83 2.68
C HIS A 289 25.38 14.68 2.76
N VAL A 290 26.31 14.75 3.71
CA VAL A 290 27.24 13.68 4.00
C VAL A 290 27.18 13.33 5.48
N GLN A 291 27.19 12.03 5.76
CA GLN A 291 27.06 11.48 7.10
C GLN A 291 28.06 10.33 7.28
N PRO A 292 28.86 10.34 8.37
CA PRO A 292 29.71 9.20 8.69
C PRO A 292 28.90 7.93 8.94
N SER A 293 29.42 6.77 8.53
CA SER A 293 28.76 5.50 8.85
C SER A 293 28.63 5.30 10.36
N ILE A 294 27.44 4.93 10.81
CA ILE A 294 27.15 4.65 12.23
C ILE A 294 27.30 3.15 12.52
N SER A 295 27.20 2.27 11.52
CA SER A 295 27.31 0.82 11.68
C SER A 295 28.65 0.29 11.15
N GLN A 296 29.39 -0.44 12.00
CA GLN A 296 30.69 -1.05 11.65
C GLN A 296 30.54 -2.50 11.11
N ASP A 297 29.32 -2.96 10.83
CA ASP A 297 29.05 -4.39 10.66
C ASP A 297 29.19 -4.92 9.21
N TYR A 298 29.33 -4.06 8.19
CA TYR A 298 29.54 -4.53 6.80
C TYR A 298 30.15 -3.49 5.84
N ASP A 299 29.71 -2.24 5.93
CA ASP A 299 30.14 -1.17 5.03
C ASP A 299 30.62 0.02 5.87
N ASP A 300 31.94 0.20 5.90
CA ASP A 300 32.60 1.28 6.63
C ASP A 300 32.60 2.61 5.85
N ARG A 301 32.00 2.62 4.65
CA ARG A 301 31.86 3.82 3.82
C ARG A 301 30.78 4.75 4.36
N ASP A 302 31.06 6.04 4.26
CA ASP A 302 30.14 7.10 4.65
C ASP A 302 28.93 7.16 3.69
N THR A 303 27.82 7.72 4.15
CA THR A 303 26.60 7.90 3.36
C THR A 303 26.52 9.31 2.83
N PHE A 304 26.11 9.46 1.57
CA PHE A 304 25.75 10.77 1.01
C PHE A 304 24.31 10.78 0.49
N SER A 305 23.72 11.96 0.44
CA SER A 305 22.46 12.23 -0.23
C SER A 305 22.56 13.51 -1.04
N ILE A 306 22.30 13.42 -2.34
CA ILE A 306 22.18 14.56 -3.24
C ILE A 306 20.71 14.90 -3.39
N PHE A 307 20.38 16.18 -3.22
CA PHE A 307 19.04 16.67 -3.49
C PHE A 307 19.06 17.87 -4.44
N ILE A 308 18.05 17.95 -5.31
CA ILE A 308 17.79 19.13 -6.14
C ILE A 308 16.30 19.47 -6.06
N LEU A 309 16.00 20.68 -5.59
CA LEU A 309 14.67 21.24 -5.50
C LEU A 309 14.37 22.06 -6.76
N PRO A 310 13.24 21.80 -7.46
CA PRO A 310 12.87 22.55 -8.67
C PRO A 310 12.54 24.03 -8.39
N GLY A 311 12.32 24.40 -7.11
CA GLY A 311 11.92 25.73 -6.69
C GLY A 311 10.43 26.01 -6.96
N SER A 312 9.99 27.23 -6.66
CA SER A 312 8.63 27.71 -6.93
C SER A 312 8.55 28.61 -8.19
N GLY A 313 9.64 28.70 -8.95
CA GLY A 313 9.71 29.52 -10.16
C GLY A 313 8.88 28.94 -11.31
N ASN A 314 8.23 29.82 -12.09
CA ASN A 314 7.46 29.42 -13.27
C ASN A 314 8.42 29.10 -14.44
N ARG A 315 9.03 27.90 -14.41
CA ARG A 315 9.95 27.43 -15.45
C ARG A 315 9.19 26.80 -16.60
N LYS A 316 9.72 26.98 -17.80
CA LYS A 316 9.18 26.36 -19.01
C LYS A 316 9.38 24.85 -18.96
N VAL A 317 8.29 24.10 -19.09
CA VAL A 317 8.30 22.64 -19.21
C VAL A 317 8.70 22.25 -20.64
N PHE A 318 9.41 21.14 -20.79
CA PHE A 318 9.73 20.58 -22.11
C PHE A 318 8.45 20.26 -22.89
N LYS A 319 8.44 20.56 -24.20
CA LYS A 319 7.43 19.99 -25.10
C LYS A 319 7.55 18.48 -25.09
N LYS A 320 6.44 17.77 -25.24
CA LYS A 320 6.38 16.33 -24.98
C LYS A 320 6.01 15.58 -26.26
N ALA A 321 6.67 14.45 -26.48
CA ALA A 321 6.22 13.45 -27.45
C ALA A 321 5.91 12.18 -26.66
N VAL A 322 4.62 11.89 -26.50
CA VAL A 322 4.13 10.89 -25.55
C VAL A 322 3.59 9.67 -26.29
N VAL A 323 3.99 8.46 -25.90
CA VAL A 323 3.33 7.23 -26.34
C VAL A 323 2.80 6.50 -25.11
N PHE A 324 1.47 6.37 -25.03
CA PHE A 324 0.83 5.52 -24.03
C PHE A 324 0.83 4.09 -24.54
N VAL A 325 1.40 3.16 -23.76
CA VAL A 325 1.45 1.73 -24.08
C VAL A 325 0.63 0.99 -23.03
N VAL A 326 -0.55 0.52 -23.42
CA VAL A 326 -1.59 0.03 -22.49
C VAL A 326 -1.88 -1.44 -22.74
N ASP A 327 -1.71 -2.23 -21.70
CA ASP A 327 -2.08 -3.65 -21.70
C ASP A 327 -3.61 -3.81 -21.77
N THR A 328 -4.06 -4.60 -22.74
CA THR A 328 -5.45 -4.99 -22.98
C THR A 328 -5.62 -6.51 -22.98
N SER A 329 -4.76 -7.23 -22.26
CA SER A 329 -4.87 -8.68 -22.03
C SER A 329 -6.16 -9.06 -21.29
N GLY A 330 -6.49 -10.35 -21.29
CA GLY A 330 -7.72 -10.85 -20.66
C GLY A 330 -7.84 -10.57 -19.16
N SER A 331 -6.71 -10.45 -18.43
CA SER A 331 -6.66 -10.15 -17.00
C SER A 331 -7.18 -8.75 -16.65
N MET A 332 -7.06 -7.80 -17.57
CA MET A 332 -7.46 -6.40 -17.42
C MET A 332 -8.99 -6.19 -17.45
N LYS A 333 -9.78 -7.23 -17.69
CA LYS A 333 -11.22 -7.16 -17.88
C LYS A 333 -11.98 -6.48 -16.73
N GLY A 334 -12.87 -5.56 -17.09
CA GLY A 334 -13.78 -4.86 -16.17
C GLY A 334 -13.21 -3.53 -15.67
N LYS A 335 -13.43 -3.25 -14.37
CA LYS A 335 -13.03 -1.98 -13.73
C LYS A 335 -11.56 -1.58 -13.93
N PRO A 336 -10.56 -2.49 -13.95
CA PRO A 336 -9.17 -2.10 -14.16
C PRO A 336 -8.95 -1.39 -15.50
N LEU A 337 -9.36 -2.00 -16.62
CA LEU A 337 -9.22 -1.39 -17.94
C LEU A 337 -10.06 -0.11 -18.10
N GLU A 338 -11.26 -0.07 -17.52
CA GLU A 338 -12.11 1.14 -17.50
C GLU A 338 -11.40 2.31 -16.79
N ASN A 339 -10.81 2.07 -15.63
CA ASN A 339 -10.08 3.09 -14.87
C ASN A 339 -8.82 3.56 -15.60
N VAL A 340 -8.08 2.63 -16.24
CA VAL A 340 -6.91 2.99 -17.09
C VAL A 340 -7.35 3.85 -18.27
N LYS A 341 -8.42 3.48 -18.97
CA LYS A 341 -8.99 4.25 -20.08
C LYS A 341 -9.38 5.66 -19.67
N ASN A 342 -10.07 5.81 -18.54
CA ASN A 342 -10.46 7.13 -18.00
C ASN A 342 -9.22 7.97 -17.65
N ALA A 343 -8.20 7.35 -17.05
CA ALA A 343 -6.95 8.02 -16.72
C ALA A 343 -6.19 8.48 -17.97
N VAL A 344 -6.08 7.64 -19.01
CA VAL A 344 -5.43 7.99 -20.27
C VAL A 344 -6.20 9.09 -21.00
N SER A 345 -7.53 9.03 -21.03
CA SER A 345 -8.37 10.10 -21.61
C SER A 345 -8.15 11.44 -20.90
N THR A 346 -8.09 11.43 -19.57
CA THR A 346 -7.81 12.62 -18.78
C THR A 346 -6.38 13.11 -19.00
N ALA A 347 -5.38 12.22 -19.04
CA ALA A 347 -3.99 12.58 -19.33
C ALA A 347 -3.81 13.22 -20.72
N LEU A 348 -4.53 12.73 -21.75
CA LEU A 348 -4.56 13.35 -23.08
C LEU A 348 -5.11 14.78 -23.05
N SER A 349 -6.12 15.03 -22.22
CA SER A 349 -6.69 16.38 -22.05
C SER A 349 -5.75 17.35 -21.32
N GLU A 350 -4.76 16.85 -20.58
CA GLU A 350 -3.74 17.65 -19.90
C GLU A 350 -2.54 18.01 -20.81
N LEU A 351 -2.43 17.39 -21.99
CA LEU A 351 -1.42 17.75 -22.97
C LEU A 351 -1.73 19.11 -23.58
N VAL A 352 -0.69 19.89 -23.90
CA VAL A 352 -0.86 21.27 -24.39
C VAL A 352 -0.57 21.36 -25.89
N GLN A 353 -1.05 22.45 -26.52
CA GLN A 353 -0.78 22.70 -27.92
C GLN A 353 0.74 22.77 -28.18
N GLY A 354 1.21 21.99 -29.15
CA GLY A 354 2.63 21.86 -29.48
C GLY A 354 3.27 20.57 -28.96
N ASP A 355 2.59 19.84 -28.09
CA ASP A 355 2.91 18.45 -27.76
C ASP A 355 2.44 17.49 -28.86
N TYR A 356 2.97 16.27 -28.81
CA TYR A 356 2.64 15.16 -29.69
C TYR A 356 2.25 13.94 -28.87
N PHE A 357 1.34 13.11 -29.39
CA PHE A 357 0.96 11.88 -28.73
C PHE A 357 0.67 10.73 -29.69
N ASN A 358 0.73 9.50 -29.17
CA ASN A 358 0.13 8.31 -29.76
C ASN A 358 -0.32 7.34 -28.65
N ILE A 359 -1.16 6.38 -29.00
CA ILE A 359 -1.68 5.36 -28.09
C ILE A 359 -1.48 4.00 -28.75
N ILE A 360 -0.88 3.08 -28.01
CA ILE A 360 -0.70 1.69 -28.39
C ILE A 360 -1.42 0.85 -27.35
N THR A 361 -2.36 0.01 -27.79
CA THR A 361 -2.92 -1.07 -26.98
C THR A 361 -2.29 -2.38 -27.39
N PHE A 362 -2.04 -3.27 -26.44
CA PHE A 362 -1.38 -4.54 -26.72
C PHE A 362 -1.96 -5.70 -25.91
N ASN A 363 -1.95 -6.86 -26.54
CA ASN A 363 -2.15 -8.17 -25.91
C ASN A 363 -1.18 -9.17 -26.57
N GLU A 364 -1.65 -10.10 -27.40
CA GLU A 364 -0.83 -10.84 -28.38
C GLU A 364 -0.69 -10.09 -29.71
N GLU A 365 -1.60 -9.16 -29.97
CA GLU A 365 -1.60 -8.26 -31.10
C GLU A 365 -1.31 -6.82 -30.63
N LEU A 366 -0.94 -5.97 -31.58
CA LEU A 366 -0.70 -4.55 -31.34
C LEU A 366 -1.66 -3.72 -32.18
N HIS A 367 -2.30 -2.74 -31.55
CA HIS A 367 -3.07 -1.72 -32.24
C HIS A 367 -2.57 -0.33 -31.87
N SER A 368 -2.28 0.48 -32.88
CA SER A 368 -1.85 1.86 -32.72
C SER A 368 -2.95 2.81 -33.19
N PHE A 369 -3.17 3.90 -32.44
CA PHE A 369 -4.13 4.94 -32.80
C PHE A 369 -3.78 5.62 -34.13
N SER A 370 -2.50 5.91 -34.33
CA SER A 370 -1.97 6.46 -35.59
C SER A 370 -0.67 5.78 -35.97
N SER A 371 -0.32 5.80 -37.26
CA SER A 371 0.98 5.31 -37.76
C SER A 371 2.13 6.28 -37.49
N CYS A 372 1.83 7.49 -37.03
CA CYS A 372 2.81 8.50 -36.64
C CYS A 372 2.34 9.29 -35.42
N LEU A 373 3.24 10.10 -34.83
CA LEU A 373 2.89 10.96 -33.71
C LEU A 373 1.91 12.06 -34.15
N GLU A 374 0.76 12.14 -33.50
CA GLU A 374 -0.27 13.15 -33.77
C GLU A 374 -0.03 14.42 -32.95
N LYS A 375 -0.25 15.59 -33.57
CA LYS A 375 -0.18 16.87 -32.87
C LYS A 375 -1.40 17.04 -31.97
N VAL A 376 -1.19 17.47 -30.73
CA VAL A 376 -2.27 17.75 -29.79
C VAL A 376 -3.17 18.87 -30.32
N ASN A 377 -4.43 18.54 -30.56
CA ASN A 377 -5.52 19.45 -30.89
C ASN A 377 -6.86 18.79 -30.51
N GLU A 378 -7.92 19.59 -30.36
CA GLU A 378 -9.24 19.11 -29.90
C GLU A 378 -9.79 17.97 -30.79
N LYS A 379 -9.62 18.07 -32.11
CA LYS A 379 -10.08 17.04 -33.05
C LYS A 379 -9.30 15.72 -32.87
N ALA A 380 -7.98 15.79 -32.75
CA ALA A 380 -7.13 14.63 -32.53
C ALA A 380 -7.45 13.93 -31.20
N ILE A 381 -7.67 14.71 -30.11
CA ILE A 381 -8.08 14.16 -28.81
C ILE A 381 -9.45 13.48 -28.91
N ALA A 382 -10.42 14.09 -29.59
CA ALA A 382 -11.74 13.48 -29.80
C ALA A 382 -11.63 12.16 -30.59
N SER A 383 -10.88 12.15 -31.70
CA SER A 383 -10.64 10.93 -32.49
C SER A 383 -9.90 9.85 -31.70
N ALA A 384 -8.97 10.22 -30.83
CA ALA A 384 -8.28 9.28 -29.94
C ALA A 384 -9.24 8.68 -28.91
N ASN A 385 -10.13 9.47 -28.31
CA ASN A 385 -11.16 8.97 -27.40
C ASN A 385 -12.12 7.99 -28.10
N ASP A 386 -12.57 8.31 -29.32
CA ASP A 386 -13.41 7.42 -30.13
C ASP A 386 -12.68 6.11 -30.46
N TRP A 387 -11.39 6.19 -30.81
CA TRP A 387 -10.56 5.01 -31.05
C TRP A 387 -10.38 4.17 -29.79
N MET A 388 -10.11 4.78 -28.62
CA MET A 388 -10.01 4.06 -27.35
C MET A 388 -11.33 3.38 -26.97
N ASN A 389 -12.47 3.98 -27.29
CA ASN A 389 -13.78 3.36 -27.09
C ASN A 389 -13.96 2.06 -27.88
N ALA A 390 -13.30 1.93 -29.04
CA ALA A 390 -13.38 0.75 -29.88
C ALA A 390 -12.28 -0.29 -29.60
N ASN A 391 -11.08 0.12 -29.16
CA ASN A 391 -9.89 -0.75 -29.11
C ASN A 391 -9.46 -1.16 -27.69
N PHE A 392 -9.99 -0.54 -26.63
CA PHE A 392 -9.71 -0.98 -25.25
C PHE A 392 -10.61 -2.18 -24.91
N VAL A 393 -10.30 -3.33 -25.50
CA VAL A 393 -11.03 -4.59 -25.34
C VAL A 393 -10.10 -5.60 -24.68
N ALA A 394 -10.48 -6.08 -23.50
CA ALA A 394 -9.68 -7.03 -22.71
C ALA A 394 -9.76 -8.45 -23.30
N GLU A 395 -8.72 -8.90 -23.99
CA GLU A 395 -8.61 -10.23 -24.59
C GLU A 395 -7.16 -10.66 -24.86
N GLY A 396 -6.94 -11.95 -25.14
CA GLY A 396 -5.61 -12.48 -25.47
C GLY A 396 -4.65 -12.55 -24.29
N GLY A 397 -3.40 -12.93 -24.57
CA GLY A 397 -2.26 -12.89 -23.64
C GLY A 397 -1.56 -11.52 -23.56
N THR A 398 -0.28 -11.53 -23.21
CA THR A 398 0.52 -10.33 -22.92
C THR A 398 1.87 -10.39 -23.63
N ASP A 399 2.17 -9.44 -24.51
CA ASP A 399 3.50 -9.19 -25.12
C ASP A 399 3.94 -7.73 -24.85
N ILE A 400 5.00 -7.56 -24.06
CA ILE A 400 5.52 -6.24 -23.68
C ILE A 400 6.61 -5.76 -24.65
N MET A 401 7.39 -6.68 -25.24
CA MET A 401 8.56 -6.32 -26.03
C MET A 401 8.16 -5.65 -27.35
N HIS A 402 7.20 -6.23 -28.07
CA HIS A 402 6.76 -5.72 -29.36
C HIS A 402 6.22 -4.27 -29.30
N PRO A 403 5.25 -3.93 -28.42
CA PRO A 403 4.75 -2.56 -28.32
C PRO A 403 5.78 -1.56 -27.81
N LEU A 404 6.73 -1.99 -26.97
CA LEU A 404 7.80 -1.12 -26.50
C LEU A 404 8.74 -0.72 -27.65
N ASN A 405 9.07 -1.67 -28.53
CA ASN A 405 9.88 -1.40 -29.73
C ASN A 405 9.16 -0.46 -30.71
N GLU A 406 7.86 -0.66 -30.94
CA GLU A 406 7.05 0.23 -31.78
C GLU A 406 6.99 1.65 -31.20
N ALA A 407 6.79 1.78 -29.88
CA ALA A 407 6.80 3.08 -29.21
C ALA A 407 8.15 3.80 -29.36
N MET A 408 9.27 3.08 -29.20
CA MET A 408 10.61 3.63 -29.43
C MET A 408 10.84 4.03 -30.90
N ALA A 409 10.31 3.27 -31.85
CA ALA A 409 10.37 3.58 -33.27
C ALA A 409 9.63 4.89 -33.59
N LEU A 410 8.37 5.02 -33.16
CA LEU A 410 7.55 6.23 -33.34
C LEU A 410 8.25 7.49 -32.81
N LEU A 411 8.83 7.40 -31.61
CA LEU A 411 9.52 8.50 -30.94
C LEU A 411 10.85 8.89 -31.59
N SER A 412 11.41 8.08 -32.48
CA SER A 412 12.66 8.38 -33.19
C SER A 412 12.54 9.63 -34.08
N SER A 413 11.32 9.98 -34.49
CA SER A 413 11.01 11.13 -35.34
C SER A 413 10.79 12.44 -34.56
N ALA A 414 10.73 12.40 -33.23
CA ALA A 414 10.50 13.58 -32.40
C ALA A 414 11.80 14.37 -32.18
N HIS A 415 11.96 15.50 -32.88
CA HIS A 415 13.19 16.31 -32.80
C HIS A 415 13.10 17.52 -31.87
N ASP A 416 11.90 18.06 -31.63
CA ASP A 416 11.68 19.29 -30.84
C ASP A 416 10.91 19.06 -29.53
N ALA A 417 10.83 17.81 -29.08
CA ALA A 417 10.07 17.41 -27.90
C ALA A 417 10.80 16.28 -27.15
N LEU A 418 10.63 16.23 -25.83
CA LEU A 418 11.15 15.19 -24.97
C LEU A 418 10.35 13.88 -25.22
N PRO A 419 10.98 12.80 -25.71
CA PRO A 419 10.30 11.55 -25.96
C PRO A 419 10.00 10.81 -24.65
N GLN A 420 8.75 10.38 -24.47
CA GLN A 420 8.27 9.72 -23.26
C GLN A 420 7.36 8.53 -23.60
N ILE A 421 7.60 7.40 -22.95
CA ILE A 421 6.80 6.18 -23.03
C ILE A 421 6.16 5.93 -21.66
N PHE A 422 4.86 5.69 -21.65
CA PHE A 422 4.08 5.35 -20.45
C PHE A 422 3.52 3.95 -20.61
N LEU A 423 4.23 2.95 -20.06
CA LEU A 423 3.83 1.55 -20.09
C LEU A 423 2.94 1.23 -18.88
N MET A 424 1.76 0.64 -19.11
CA MET A 424 0.84 0.21 -18.05
C MET A 424 0.48 -1.25 -18.28
N THR A 425 0.67 -2.11 -17.27
CA THR A 425 0.41 -3.56 -17.38
C THR A 425 0.07 -4.18 -16.02
N ASP A 426 -0.75 -5.23 -16.03
CA ASP A 426 -1.04 -6.08 -14.88
C ASP A 426 -0.40 -7.47 -14.97
N GLY A 427 0.28 -7.78 -16.07
CA GLY A 427 0.88 -9.08 -16.36
C GLY A 427 2.38 -9.18 -16.06
N SER A 428 2.86 -10.42 -15.96
CA SER A 428 4.28 -10.78 -15.93
C SER A 428 4.61 -11.74 -17.07
N VAL A 429 5.67 -11.45 -17.82
CA VAL A 429 6.05 -12.19 -19.04
C VAL A 429 7.34 -13.00 -18.84
N ASP A 430 7.62 -13.94 -19.74
CA ASP A 430 8.77 -14.83 -19.58
C ASP A 430 10.11 -14.18 -19.94
N ASP A 431 10.10 -13.20 -20.85
CA ASP A 431 11.24 -12.51 -21.45
C ASP A 431 11.61 -11.17 -20.75
N GLU A 432 11.16 -10.96 -19.50
CA GLU A 432 11.41 -9.72 -18.73
C GLU A 432 12.90 -9.31 -18.65
N HIS A 433 13.82 -10.28 -18.55
CA HIS A 433 15.26 -10.03 -18.59
C HIS A 433 15.73 -9.51 -19.95
N ASP A 434 15.25 -10.13 -21.04
CA ASP A 434 15.59 -9.75 -22.41
C ASP A 434 15.04 -8.37 -22.75
N ILE A 435 13.85 -8.03 -22.24
CA ILE A 435 13.27 -6.68 -22.32
C ILE A 435 14.20 -5.66 -21.67
N CYS A 436 14.64 -5.90 -20.42
CA CYS A 436 15.56 -4.99 -19.73
C CYS A 436 16.86 -4.78 -20.51
N GLN A 437 17.44 -5.86 -21.05
CA GLN A 437 18.68 -5.79 -21.83
C GLN A 437 18.48 -5.04 -23.15
N THR A 438 17.38 -5.30 -23.87
CA THR A 438 17.04 -4.63 -25.13
C THR A 438 16.85 -3.14 -24.92
N VAL A 439 16.06 -2.76 -23.91
CA VAL A 439 15.87 -1.35 -23.53
C VAL A 439 17.21 -0.69 -23.19
N LYS A 440 18.04 -1.34 -22.38
CA LYS A 440 19.37 -0.79 -22.03
C LYS A 440 20.21 -0.51 -23.27
N ASN A 441 20.25 -1.44 -24.22
CA ASN A 441 21.03 -1.30 -25.46
C ASN A 441 20.47 -0.21 -26.38
N GLU A 442 19.16 -0.13 -26.54
CA GLU A 442 18.49 0.91 -27.35
C GLU A 442 18.68 2.32 -26.78
N LEU A 443 18.62 2.48 -25.46
CA LEU A 443 18.83 3.79 -24.86
C LEU A 443 20.29 4.24 -24.91
N LEU A 444 21.24 3.30 -24.81
CA LEU A 444 22.67 3.58 -24.98
C LEU A 444 22.99 4.03 -26.41
N SER A 445 22.39 3.41 -27.42
CA SER A 445 22.63 3.77 -28.83
C SER A 445 22.08 5.17 -29.19
N ARG A 446 21.02 5.62 -28.50
CA ARG A 446 20.34 6.90 -28.74
C ARG A 446 20.88 8.08 -27.93
N GLY A 447 21.66 7.84 -26.88
CA GLY A 447 22.28 8.87 -26.04
C GLY A 447 21.27 9.85 -25.45
N SER A 448 21.50 11.16 -25.59
CA SER A 448 20.64 12.22 -25.02
C SER A 448 19.22 12.30 -25.63
N LYS A 449 18.97 11.61 -26.76
CA LYS A 449 17.65 11.54 -27.43
C LYS A 449 16.86 10.30 -27.02
N SER A 450 17.31 9.57 -26.01
CA SER A 450 16.66 8.35 -25.55
C SER A 450 15.29 8.65 -24.90
N PRO A 451 14.24 7.87 -25.22
CA PRO A 451 12.93 8.03 -24.60
C PRO A 451 12.99 7.80 -23.10
N ARG A 452 12.24 8.62 -22.35
CA ARG A 452 11.97 8.36 -20.93
C ARG A 452 10.90 7.29 -20.80
N ILE A 453 11.25 6.14 -20.24
CA ILE A 453 10.29 5.05 -20.08
C ILE A 453 9.81 5.06 -18.65
N SER A 454 8.54 5.39 -18.45
CA SER A 454 7.86 5.28 -17.16
C SER A 454 6.97 4.05 -17.21
N THR A 455 6.92 3.30 -16.11
CA THR A 455 6.10 2.08 -15.98
C THR A 455 5.08 2.20 -14.85
N PHE A 456 3.90 1.62 -15.05
CA PHE A 456 2.82 1.56 -14.07
C PHE A 456 2.33 0.13 -13.88
N GLY A 457 2.52 -0.42 -12.68
CA GLY A 457 2.09 -1.77 -12.33
C GLY A 457 0.66 -1.81 -11.80
N LEU A 458 -0.16 -2.72 -12.30
CA LEU A 458 -1.55 -2.91 -11.86
C LEU A 458 -1.68 -4.23 -11.08
N GLY A 459 -2.23 -4.15 -9.87
CA GLY A 459 -2.48 -5.30 -9.01
C GLY A 459 -1.23 -6.08 -8.59
N LEU A 460 -1.41 -7.33 -8.17
CA LEU A 460 -0.36 -8.16 -7.56
C LEU A 460 0.33 -9.13 -8.54
N TYR A 461 -0.20 -9.30 -9.76
CA TYR A 461 0.30 -10.31 -10.70
C TYR A 461 1.48 -9.84 -11.56
N CYS A 462 1.63 -8.53 -11.80
CA CYS A 462 2.79 -8.02 -12.51
C CYS A 462 4.06 -8.09 -11.65
N ASN A 463 5.20 -8.25 -12.33
CA ASN A 463 6.51 -8.15 -11.69
C ASN A 463 6.88 -6.68 -11.48
N HIS A 464 6.61 -6.17 -10.28
CA HIS A 464 6.87 -4.77 -9.92
C HIS A 464 8.36 -4.42 -9.91
N TYR A 465 9.25 -5.39 -9.68
CA TYR A 465 10.70 -5.16 -9.72
C TYR A 465 11.22 -5.06 -11.16
N PHE A 466 10.69 -5.88 -12.08
CA PHE A 466 10.92 -5.74 -13.51
C PHE A 466 10.50 -4.36 -14.01
N LEU A 467 9.26 -3.95 -13.73
CA LEU A 467 8.75 -2.65 -14.16
C LEU A 467 9.58 -1.50 -13.57
N ARG A 468 10.00 -1.61 -12.30
CA ARG A 468 10.90 -0.66 -11.67
C ARG A 468 12.26 -0.60 -12.37
N MET A 469 12.80 -1.74 -12.80
CA MET A 469 14.06 -1.74 -13.55
C MET A 469 13.93 -1.10 -14.92
N VAL A 470 12.88 -1.42 -15.67
CA VAL A 470 12.63 -0.77 -16.98
C VAL A 470 12.52 0.74 -16.82
N ALA A 471 11.80 1.22 -15.80
CA ALA A 471 11.71 2.65 -15.53
C ALA A 471 13.06 3.27 -15.14
N SER A 472 13.84 2.58 -14.31
CA SER A 472 15.17 3.05 -13.91
C SER A 472 16.11 3.14 -15.11
N ILE A 473 16.18 2.10 -15.94
CA ILE A 473 16.99 2.07 -17.17
C ILE A 473 16.54 3.19 -18.13
N GLY A 474 15.22 3.39 -18.22
CA GLY A 474 14.56 4.43 -18.99
C GLY A 474 14.70 5.86 -18.47
N LYS A 475 15.38 6.12 -17.34
CA LYS A 475 15.37 7.43 -16.66
C LYS A 475 13.95 7.97 -16.38
N GLY A 476 12.95 7.10 -16.30
CA GLY A 476 11.55 7.46 -16.06
C GLY A 476 11.11 7.13 -14.64
N HIS A 477 9.80 7.05 -14.45
CA HIS A 477 9.19 6.88 -13.13
C HIS A 477 8.42 5.56 -13.05
N PHE A 478 8.57 4.86 -11.93
CA PHE A 478 7.74 3.72 -11.57
C PHE A 478 6.69 4.12 -10.53
N ASP A 479 5.45 3.68 -10.73
CA ASP A 479 4.41 3.67 -9.72
C ASP A 479 3.50 2.44 -9.91
N ALA A 480 2.63 2.15 -8.96
CA ALA A 480 1.71 1.02 -9.04
C ALA A 480 0.39 1.29 -8.32
N ALA A 481 -0.68 0.62 -8.74
CA ALA A 481 -1.96 0.60 -8.03
C ALA A 481 -2.35 -0.84 -7.69
N LEU A 482 -2.38 -1.16 -6.40
CA LEU A 482 -2.70 -2.49 -5.89
C LEU A 482 -4.17 -2.65 -5.49
N GLU A 483 -4.95 -1.56 -5.60
CA GLU A 483 -6.41 -1.54 -5.39
C GLU A 483 -7.09 -0.84 -6.56
N THR A 484 -8.15 -1.46 -7.11
CA THR A 484 -8.83 -0.98 -8.32
C THR A 484 -9.35 0.46 -8.19
N GLY A 485 -9.87 0.82 -7.02
CA GLY A 485 -10.41 2.17 -6.76
C GLY A 485 -9.35 3.29 -6.74
N SER A 486 -8.07 2.94 -6.71
CA SER A 486 -6.96 3.90 -6.72
C SER A 486 -6.28 4.07 -8.09
N ILE A 487 -6.64 3.25 -9.09
CA ILE A 487 -5.95 3.21 -10.39
C ILE A 487 -5.91 4.58 -11.06
N GLU A 488 -7.08 5.20 -11.26
CA GLU A 488 -7.19 6.44 -12.02
C GLU A 488 -6.40 7.61 -11.40
N SER A 489 -6.59 7.85 -10.10
CA SER A 489 -5.93 8.94 -9.40
C SER A 489 -4.41 8.76 -9.33
N ARG A 490 -3.94 7.51 -9.19
CA ARG A 490 -2.51 7.19 -9.16
C ARG A 490 -1.86 7.34 -10.54
N ILE A 491 -2.50 6.85 -11.60
CA ILE A 491 -1.99 7.03 -12.98
C ILE A 491 -1.86 8.52 -13.31
N LEU A 492 -2.86 9.34 -12.99
CA LEU A 492 -2.80 10.78 -13.26
C LEU A 492 -1.69 11.49 -12.49
N LYS A 493 -1.50 11.13 -11.23
CA LYS A 493 -0.40 11.68 -10.43
C LYS A 493 0.97 11.27 -10.98
N TRP A 494 1.13 9.99 -11.31
CA TRP A 494 2.34 9.46 -11.91
C TRP A 494 2.64 10.10 -13.27
N PHE A 495 1.62 10.27 -14.11
CA PHE A 495 1.72 10.97 -15.39
C PHE A 495 2.20 12.40 -15.20
N ARG A 496 1.56 13.20 -14.34
CA ARG A 496 1.97 14.59 -14.10
C ARG A 496 3.40 14.70 -13.55
N LYS A 497 3.78 13.77 -12.66
CA LYS A 497 5.14 13.67 -12.11
C LYS A 497 6.19 13.45 -13.19
N ALA A 498 5.94 12.55 -14.14
CA ALA A 498 6.87 12.20 -15.21
C ALA A 498 6.83 13.16 -16.40
N SER A 499 5.67 13.73 -16.70
CA SER A 499 5.45 14.58 -17.89
C SER A 499 5.94 16.02 -17.70
N ASN A 500 6.06 16.52 -16.47
CA ASN A 500 6.35 17.94 -16.21
C ASN A 500 7.84 18.23 -15.98
N THR A 501 8.70 17.71 -16.85
CA THR A 501 10.16 17.90 -16.80
C THR A 501 10.55 19.36 -17.08
N ILE A 502 11.44 19.90 -16.25
CA ILE A 502 12.03 21.24 -16.39
C ILE A 502 13.54 21.21 -16.64
N VAL A 503 14.24 20.15 -16.21
CA VAL A 503 15.66 19.94 -16.49
C VAL A 503 15.87 18.48 -16.87
N ALA A 504 16.43 18.25 -18.06
CA ALA A 504 16.67 16.92 -18.60
C ALA A 504 18.16 16.57 -18.66
N ASN A 505 18.47 15.26 -18.67
CA ASN A 505 19.82 14.71 -18.83
C ASN A 505 20.80 15.23 -17.77
N ILE A 506 20.40 15.11 -16.51
CA ILE A 506 21.22 15.56 -15.39
C ILE A 506 22.47 14.69 -15.27
N SER A 507 23.61 15.35 -15.11
CA SER A 507 24.91 14.74 -14.87
C SER A 507 25.53 15.38 -13.63
N ILE A 508 26.16 14.57 -12.79
CA ILE A 508 26.84 15.04 -11.58
C ILE A 508 28.22 14.40 -11.55
N ASP A 509 29.25 15.23 -11.69
CA ASP A 509 30.63 14.76 -11.61
C ASP A 509 31.15 14.95 -10.17
N ALA A 510 31.03 13.90 -9.38
CA ALA A 510 31.56 13.83 -8.00
C ALA A 510 32.77 12.88 -7.88
N THR A 511 33.08 12.11 -8.92
CA THR A 511 34.01 10.97 -8.85
C THR A 511 35.47 11.39 -8.92
N GLY A 512 35.78 12.57 -9.46
CA GLY A 512 37.16 13.08 -9.53
C GLY A 512 37.85 13.28 -8.16
N HIS A 513 37.11 13.23 -7.05
CA HIS A 513 37.61 13.53 -5.71
C HIS A 513 37.48 12.40 -4.69
N LEU A 514 36.92 11.24 -5.08
CA LEU A 514 36.55 10.15 -4.16
C LEU A 514 37.30 8.87 -4.51
N ASN A 515 37.67 8.10 -3.47
CA ASN A 515 38.37 6.82 -3.65
C ASN A 515 37.42 5.70 -4.06
N ASP A 516 36.22 5.71 -3.49
CA ASP A 516 35.12 4.82 -3.83
C ASP A 516 33.80 5.61 -3.76
N PHE A 517 32.89 5.33 -4.69
CA PHE A 517 31.63 6.05 -4.86
C PHE A 517 30.57 5.13 -5.49
N GLU A 518 29.60 4.72 -4.67
CA GLU A 518 28.48 3.89 -5.06
C GLU A 518 27.18 4.70 -4.98
N VAL A 519 26.48 4.83 -6.09
CA VAL A 519 25.15 5.47 -6.15
C VAL A 519 24.08 4.38 -6.17
N ASP A 520 23.03 4.53 -5.36
CA ASP A 520 21.95 3.54 -5.29
C ASP A 520 21.18 3.44 -6.63
N SER A 521 21.08 4.55 -7.36
CA SER A 521 20.50 4.62 -8.71
C SER A 521 21.58 4.60 -9.79
N GLU A 522 21.47 3.68 -10.76
CA GLU A 522 22.39 3.64 -11.92
C GLU A 522 22.14 4.81 -12.88
N TYR A 523 20.92 5.35 -12.88
CA TYR A 523 20.49 6.42 -13.77
C TYR A 523 19.89 7.58 -12.98
N ILE A 524 20.38 8.79 -13.25
CA ILE A 524 19.86 10.02 -12.63
C ILE A 524 18.58 10.43 -13.38
N PRO A 525 17.41 10.48 -12.72
CA PRO A 525 16.19 10.93 -13.36
C PRO A 525 16.22 12.45 -13.61
N ASP A 526 15.39 12.89 -14.54
CA ASP A 526 15.19 14.32 -14.83
C ASP A 526 14.48 15.03 -13.66
N ILE A 527 14.57 16.37 -13.57
CA ILE A 527 13.85 17.16 -12.56
C ILE A 527 12.51 17.61 -13.14
N SER A 528 11.43 17.35 -12.40
CA SER A 528 10.08 17.83 -12.71
C SER A 528 9.59 18.87 -11.70
N THR A 529 8.58 19.66 -12.08
CA THR A 529 8.00 20.69 -11.18
C THR A 529 7.36 20.11 -9.92
N GLN A 530 7.02 18.82 -9.93
CA GLN A 530 6.26 18.12 -8.88
C GLN A 530 7.09 17.06 -8.15
N CYS A 531 8.38 16.91 -8.45
CA CYS A 531 9.24 15.97 -7.73
C CYS A 531 10.62 16.58 -7.49
N PRO A 532 11.04 16.73 -6.22
CA PRO A 532 12.45 16.96 -5.94
C PRO A 532 13.25 15.73 -6.35
N LEU A 533 14.47 15.96 -6.83
CA LEU A 533 15.43 14.88 -7.02
C LEU A 533 16.06 14.56 -5.68
N CYS A 534 16.04 13.29 -5.27
CA CYS A 534 16.78 12.79 -4.10
C CYS A 534 17.48 11.48 -4.50
N ILE A 535 18.80 11.46 -4.37
CA ILE A 535 19.64 10.30 -4.67
C ILE A 535 20.54 10.04 -3.46
N SER A 536 20.65 8.80 -3.04
CA SER A 536 21.56 8.37 -1.98
C SER A 536 22.64 7.44 -2.51
N GLY A 537 23.68 7.26 -1.71
CA GLY A 537 24.74 6.31 -1.98
C GLY A 537 25.76 6.25 -0.85
N LYS A 538 26.81 5.46 -1.10
CA LYS A 538 27.94 5.25 -0.20
C LYS A 538 29.21 5.79 -0.84
N TYR A 539 30.12 6.33 -0.04
CA TYR A 539 31.38 6.88 -0.52
C TYR A 539 32.53 6.70 0.47
N GLN A 540 33.76 6.69 -0.07
CA GLN A 540 34.98 6.73 0.72
C GLN A 540 35.88 7.88 0.25
N GLY A 541 36.36 8.67 1.21
CA GLY A 541 37.22 9.82 0.95
C GLY A 541 36.62 11.12 1.48
N LYS A 542 36.95 12.24 0.85
CA LYS A 542 36.42 13.56 1.24
C LYS A 542 35.74 14.20 0.04
N PHE A 543 34.47 14.54 0.20
CA PHE A 543 33.80 15.39 -0.76
C PHE A 543 34.47 16.78 -0.82
N PRO A 544 34.50 17.43 -2.01
CA PRO A 544 34.84 18.85 -2.11
C PRO A 544 33.78 19.71 -1.40
N GLU A 545 34.06 21.00 -1.17
CA GLU A 545 33.08 21.91 -0.56
C GLU A 545 31.83 22.12 -1.44
N THR A 546 32.03 22.03 -2.76
CA THR A 546 30.99 22.22 -3.77
C THR A 546 31.15 21.21 -4.90
N VAL A 547 30.04 20.64 -5.36
CA VAL A 547 29.95 19.79 -6.57
C VAL A 547 29.03 20.48 -7.56
N VAL A 548 29.25 20.32 -8.86
CA VAL A 548 28.39 20.91 -9.90
C VAL A 548 27.55 19.82 -10.55
N ALA A 549 26.24 20.01 -10.60
CA ALA A 549 25.35 19.25 -11.46
C ALA A 549 25.07 20.04 -12.74
N THR A 550 25.09 19.38 -13.89
CA THR A 550 24.73 19.97 -15.18
C THR A 550 23.50 19.28 -15.77
N GLY A 551 22.79 19.97 -16.66
CA GLY A 551 21.64 19.44 -17.37
C GLY A 551 21.15 20.43 -18.44
N TYR A 552 20.03 20.14 -19.08
CA TYR A 552 19.46 20.99 -20.14
C TYR A 552 18.07 21.49 -19.80
N LEU A 553 17.81 22.76 -20.13
CA LEU A 553 16.48 23.39 -20.04
C LEU A 553 15.65 23.13 -21.29
N ALA A 554 14.35 23.47 -21.25
CA ALA A 554 13.40 23.26 -22.34
C ALA A 554 13.73 24.01 -23.65
N ASP A 555 14.61 25.01 -23.59
CA ASP A 555 15.16 25.73 -24.74
C ASP A 555 16.51 25.17 -25.22
N MET A 556 16.90 24.00 -24.70
CA MET A 556 18.16 23.29 -24.97
C MET A 556 19.42 24.00 -24.46
N THR A 557 19.28 25.06 -23.65
CA THR A 557 20.43 25.67 -22.98
C THR A 557 20.93 24.79 -21.84
N GLU A 558 22.24 24.72 -21.67
CA GLU A 558 22.86 24.01 -20.56
C GLU A 558 22.72 24.86 -19.28
N ILE A 559 22.37 24.20 -18.17
CA ILE A 559 22.29 24.80 -16.84
C ILE A 559 23.28 24.10 -15.91
N SER A 560 23.94 24.89 -15.06
CA SER A 560 24.79 24.39 -13.98
C SER A 560 24.16 24.73 -12.63
N ILE A 561 24.16 23.77 -11.72
CA ILE A 561 23.59 23.85 -10.38
C ILE A 561 24.72 23.57 -9.39
N GLU A 562 25.05 24.56 -8.57
CA GLU A 562 26.05 24.41 -7.53
C GLU A 562 25.43 23.68 -6.32
N LEU A 563 26.01 22.53 -5.98
CA LEU A 563 25.59 21.69 -4.86
C LEU A 563 26.58 21.86 -3.71
N LYS A 564 26.14 22.52 -2.64
CA LYS A 564 26.97 22.71 -1.44
C LYS A 564 26.97 21.46 -0.59
N VAL A 565 28.15 21.03 -0.16
CA VAL A 565 28.31 19.85 0.68
C VAL A 565 28.17 20.23 2.16
N GLN A 566 27.33 19.50 2.89
CA GLN A 566 27.02 19.75 4.29
C GLN A 566 27.16 18.46 5.10
N HIS A 567 27.91 18.53 6.20
CA HIS A 567 28.00 17.44 7.16
C HIS A 567 26.83 17.49 8.12
N ILE A 568 26.06 16.40 8.17
CA ILE A 568 24.88 16.29 9.02
C ILE A 568 25.05 15.18 10.06
N THR A 569 24.62 15.46 11.29
CA THR A 569 24.66 14.52 12.43
C THR A 569 23.27 14.14 12.92
N ASP A 570 22.29 15.02 12.69
CA ASP A 570 21.00 14.99 13.37
C ASP A 570 19.90 14.30 12.55
N MET A 571 20.28 13.67 11.44
CA MET A 571 19.38 13.02 10.49
C MET A 571 20.01 11.69 10.03
N PRO A 572 19.41 10.52 10.33
CA PRO A 572 19.94 9.23 9.91
C PRO A 572 19.58 8.95 8.44
N LEU A 573 20.49 9.33 7.51
CA LEU A 573 20.27 9.15 6.07
C LEU A 573 20.01 7.70 5.68
N ASP A 574 20.73 6.76 6.30
CA ASP A 574 20.57 5.33 6.05
C ASP A 574 19.13 4.88 6.26
N ASN A 575 18.48 5.35 7.34
CA ASN A 575 17.10 4.98 7.65
C ASN A 575 16.09 5.65 6.71
N ILE A 576 16.37 6.89 6.28
CA ILE A 576 15.47 7.67 5.41
C ILE A 576 15.37 7.03 4.03
N PHE A 577 16.51 6.61 3.47
CA PHE A 577 16.58 6.04 2.13
C PHE A 577 16.46 4.52 2.09
N ALA A 578 16.48 3.83 3.25
CA ALA A 578 16.43 2.37 3.34
C ALA A 578 15.35 1.74 2.44
N ALA A 579 14.11 2.24 2.49
CA ALA A 579 13.02 1.66 1.69
C ALA A 579 13.24 1.76 0.18
N GLN A 580 13.72 2.91 -0.30
CA GLN A 580 14.04 3.11 -1.70
C GLN A 580 15.24 2.27 -2.13
N GLN A 581 16.28 2.23 -1.29
CA GLN A 581 17.50 1.46 -1.54
C GLN A 581 17.20 -0.04 -1.61
N ILE A 582 16.44 -0.58 -0.64
CA ILE A 582 16.04 -1.99 -0.62
C ILE A 582 15.22 -2.35 -1.86
N ALA A 583 14.27 -1.50 -2.28
CA ALA A 583 13.48 -1.75 -3.48
C ALA A 583 14.33 -1.78 -4.76
N LEU A 584 15.29 -0.86 -4.90
CA LEU A 584 16.21 -0.82 -6.04
C LEU A 584 17.20 -1.99 -6.04
N LEU A 585 17.78 -2.32 -4.88
CA LEU A 585 18.68 -3.46 -4.73
C LEU A 585 17.97 -4.79 -4.98
N THR A 586 16.72 -4.93 -4.55
CA THR A 586 15.91 -6.13 -4.86
C THR A 586 15.68 -6.26 -6.36
N ALA A 587 15.39 -5.15 -7.06
CA ALA A 587 15.23 -5.13 -8.50
C ALA A 587 16.53 -5.46 -9.25
N LYS A 588 17.67 -4.96 -8.77
CA LYS A 588 19.01 -5.30 -9.29
C LYS A 588 19.38 -6.76 -9.04
N ALA A 589 19.10 -7.29 -7.85
CA ALA A 589 19.33 -8.69 -7.50
C ALA A 589 18.50 -9.62 -8.38
N TRP A 590 17.23 -9.27 -8.63
CA TRP A 590 16.38 -9.96 -9.59
C TRP A 590 16.99 -9.95 -11.00
N LEU A 591 17.33 -8.77 -11.55
CA LEU A 591 17.84 -8.64 -12.92
C LEU A 591 19.16 -9.37 -13.17
N SER A 592 20.07 -9.34 -12.19
CA SER A 592 21.41 -9.93 -12.29
C SER A 592 21.50 -11.39 -11.82
N ALA A 593 20.47 -11.89 -11.15
CA ALA A 593 20.47 -13.16 -10.42
C ALA A 593 21.65 -13.30 -9.42
N ASP A 594 22.12 -12.18 -8.85
CA ASP A 594 23.26 -12.16 -7.92
C ASP A 594 22.85 -12.49 -6.48
N LYS A 595 23.33 -13.64 -5.98
CA LYS A 595 23.10 -14.11 -4.61
C LYS A 595 23.78 -13.26 -3.52
N GLN A 596 24.81 -12.50 -3.84
CA GLN A 596 25.41 -11.57 -2.88
C GLN A 596 24.50 -10.36 -2.67
N LEU A 597 23.91 -9.82 -3.75
CA LEU A 597 22.92 -8.76 -3.66
C LEU A 597 21.67 -9.20 -2.90
N GLU A 598 21.17 -10.42 -3.14
CA GLU A 598 20.08 -11.02 -2.38
C GLU A 598 20.35 -11.02 -0.87
N ARG A 599 21.54 -11.47 -0.44
CA ARG A 599 21.95 -11.44 0.98
C ARG A 599 22.08 -10.03 1.53
N LYS A 600 22.61 -9.08 0.75
CA LYS A 600 22.68 -7.65 1.11
C LYS A 600 21.28 -7.09 1.37
N VAL A 601 20.32 -7.40 0.48
CA VAL A 601 18.91 -7.00 0.62
C VAL A 601 18.30 -7.57 1.90
N ILE A 602 18.44 -8.88 2.15
CA ILE A 602 17.88 -9.52 3.36
C ILE A 602 18.39 -8.84 4.62
N LYS A 603 19.71 -8.59 4.71
CA LYS A 603 20.32 -7.95 5.87
C LYS A 603 19.78 -6.52 6.07
N LEU A 604 19.79 -5.70 5.02
CA LEU A 604 19.28 -4.32 5.09
C LEU A 604 17.79 -4.27 5.45
N SER A 605 16.99 -5.19 4.91
CA SER A 605 15.57 -5.36 5.26
C SER A 605 15.36 -5.65 6.75
N ILE A 606 16.15 -6.56 7.33
CA ILE A 606 16.05 -6.91 8.75
C ILE A 606 16.50 -5.74 9.64
N GLU A 607 17.61 -5.08 9.31
CA GLU A 607 18.18 -3.97 10.09
C GLU A 607 17.24 -2.75 10.12
N ASN A 608 16.62 -2.43 8.98
CA ASN A 608 15.74 -1.25 8.84
C ASN A 608 14.26 -1.58 9.04
N SER A 609 13.92 -2.86 9.27
CA SER A 609 12.54 -3.36 9.36
C SER A 609 11.68 -2.99 8.14
N VAL A 610 12.27 -3.05 6.95
CA VAL A 610 11.62 -2.79 5.67
C VAL A 610 11.47 -4.10 4.90
N LEU A 611 10.28 -4.35 4.37
CA LEU A 611 10.00 -5.55 3.59
C LEU A 611 10.65 -5.52 2.20
N SER A 612 11.16 -6.68 1.79
CA SER A 612 11.60 -7.00 0.43
C SER A 612 11.01 -8.34 0.01
N GLU A 613 11.24 -8.74 -1.24
CA GLU A 613 10.76 -10.04 -1.72
C GLU A 613 11.35 -11.22 -0.92
N TYR A 614 12.61 -11.09 -0.52
CA TYR A 614 13.35 -12.10 0.22
C TYR A 614 13.08 -12.12 1.74
N THR A 615 12.24 -11.21 2.25
CA THR A 615 11.94 -11.10 3.69
C THR A 615 10.45 -11.11 3.98
N SER A 616 10.04 -11.62 5.13
CA SER A 616 8.65 -11.63 5.60
C SER A 616 8.54 -10.94 6.96
N MET A 617 7.36 -10.42 7.28
CA MET A 617 7.08 -9.93 8.62
C MET A 617 6.46 -11.05 9.46
N VAL A 618 6.99 -11.27 10.65
CA VAL A 618 6.47 -12.22 11.64
C VAL A 618 6.07 -11.49 12.90
N VAL A 619 5.10 -12.03 13.64
CA VAL A 619 4.71 -11.56 14.97
C VAL A 619 5.31 -12.50 16.00
N LEU A 620 6.10 -11.94 16.92
CA LEU A 620 6.64 -12.60 18.09
C LEU A 620 5.73 -12.35 19.28
N GLN A 621 5.18 -13.41 19.87
CA GLN A 621 4.41 -13.36 21.09
C GLN A 621 5.30 -13.70 22.29
N THR A 622 5.38 -12.78 23.25
CA THR A 622 6.19 -12.91 24.47
C THR A 622 5.35 -12.64 25.72
N ASN A 623 5.56 -13.44 26.76
CA ASN A 623 5.01 -13.18 28.09
C ASN A 623 5.99 -12.31 28.90
N LEU A 624 5.53 -11.15 29.38
CA LEU A 624 6.36 -10.15 30.05
C LEU A 624 6.97 -10.66 31.37
N ASP A 625 6.31 -11.59 32.08
CA ASP A 625 6.82 -12.16 33.34
C ASP A 625 7.99 -13.14 33.09
N ALA A 626 8.02 -13.80 31.93
CA ALA A 626 9.11 -14.71 31.55
C ALA A 626 10.34 -13.94 31.06
N ALA A 627 10.14 -12.82 30.36
CA ALA A 627 11.23 -11.97 29.84
C ALA A 627 12.07 -11.32 30.95
N GLN A 628 11.46 -10.96 32.09
CA GLN A 628 12.18 -10.41 33.25
C GLN A 628 13.13 -11.42 33.92
N LYS A 629 12.82 -12.72 33.86
CA LYS A 629 13.68 -13.78 34.43
C LYS A 629 14.93 -14.06 33.57
N VAL A 630 14.93 -13.72 32.28
CA VAL A 630 16.08 -13.94 31.37
C VAL A 630 17.23 -12.96 31.61
N LYS A 631 17.01 -11.84 32.31
CA LYS A 631 18.10 -10.95 32.77
C LYS A 631 18.94 -11.52 33.92
N GLN A 632 18.58 -12.68 34.48
CA GLN A 632 19.41 -13.43 35.40
C GLN A 632 19.72 -14.81 34.79
N LYS A 633 20.94 -15.00 34.28
CA LYS A 633 21.42 -16.32 33.82
C LYS A 633 21.23 -17.36 34.92
N PRO A 634 20.81 -18.57 34.54
CA PRO A 634 21.71 -19.70 34.72
C PRO A 634 21.91 -20.50 33.43
N LYS A 635 23.13 -21.01 33.27
CA LYS A 635 23.53 -21.92 32.21
C LYS A 635 22.76 -23.24 32.33
N GLY A 636 22.25 -23.73 31.19
CA GLY A 636 21.96 -25.14 30.97
C GLY A 636 20.50 -25.55 31.16
N ARG A 637 19.71 -25.41 30.08
CA ARG A 637 18.69 -26.35 29.59
C ARG A 637 18.04 -25.73 28.34
N THR A 638 18.46 -26.21 27.18
CA THR A 638 17.84 -25.95 25.88
C THR A 638 16.48 -26.65 25.83
N GLY A 639 15.39 -25.91 25.57
CA GLY A 639 14.11 -26.50 25.17
C GLY A 639 12.80 -25.92 25.72
N ALA A 640 12.78 -24.85 26.53
CA ALA A 640 11.50 -24.30 27.02
C ALA A 640 11.58 -22.79 27.30
N ASN A 641 11.35 -21.97 26.27
CA ASN A 641 10.88 -20.56 26.29
C ASN A 641 11.25 -19.84 24.98
N GLU A 642 10.95 -20.44 23.83
CA GLU A 642 11.01 -19.68 22.57
C GLU A 642 9.69 -18.94 22.36
N PRO A 643 9.73 -17.65 21.97
CA PRO A 643 8.51 -16.88 21.69
C PRO A 643 7.78 -17.52 20.49
N LEU A 644 6.45 -17.63 20.60
CA LEU A 644 5.61 -18.11 19.50
C LEU A 644 5.73 -17.14 18.33
N ARG A 645 5.96 -17.67 17.12
CA ARG A 645 6.08 -16.90 15.89
C ARG A 645 4.88 -17.15 14.99
N PHE A 646 4.31 -16.09 14.45
CA PHE A 646 3.22 -16.14 13.47
C PHE A 646 3.62 -15.38 12.22
N GLN A 647 3.41 -15.95 11.04
CA GLN A 647 3.67 -15.25 9.78
C GLN A 647 2.54 -14.27 9.47
N LEU A 648 2.89 -13.04 9.07
CA LEU A 648 1.94 -12.09 8.47
C LEU A 648 1.99 -12.22 6.95
N HIS A 649 0.82 -12.35 6.33
CA HIS A 649 0.67 -12.33 4.88
C HIS A 649 0.15 -10.96 4.41
N GLY A 650 0.37 -10.67 3.13
CA GLY A 650 -0.09 -9.46 2.48
C GLY A 650 1.06 -8.53 2.08
N LEU A 651 1.05 -8.18 0.80
CA LEU A 651 1.83 -7.12 0.14
C LEU A 651 3.33 -7.18 0.23
N LYS A 652 3.86 -8.17 -0.47
CA LYS A 652 5.11 -7.93 -1.17
C LYS A 652 4.76 -7.45 -2.57
N LEU A 653 5.38 -6.36 -2.99
CA LEU A 653 5.58 -6.15 -4.43
C LEU A 653 6.38 -7.37 -4.88
N GLY A 654 5.75 -8.27 -5.65
CA GLY A 654 6.31 -9.58 -5.95
C GLY A 654 7.12 -9.60 -7.25
N PHE A 655 7.78 -10.73 -7.51
CA PHE A 655 8.32 -11.07 -8.84
C PHE A 655 7.24 -11.47 -9.86
N GLY A 656 5.98 -11.09 -9.59
CA GLY A 656 4.82 -11.42 -10.41
C GLY A 656 4.36 -12.88 -10.28
N ASP A 657 3.21 -13.17 -10.89
CA ASP A 657 2.68 -14.51 -11.05
C ASP A 657 2.49 -14.82 -12.54
N LYS A 658 3.50 -15.47 -13.11
CA LYS A 658 3.51 -15.86 -14.52
C LYS A 658 2.44 -16.89 -14.85
N ALA A 659 2.07 -17.76 -13.90
CA ALA A 659 1.02 -18.75 -14.12
C ALA A 659 -0.35 -18.06 -14.16
N ALA A 660 -0.61 -17.14 -13.22
CA ALA A 660 -1.82 -16.34 -13.23
C ALA A 660 -1.95 -15.48 -14.49
N THR A 661 -0.84 -14.89 -14.96
CA THR A 661 -0.80 -14.12 -16.21
C THR A 661 -1.13 -15.01 -17.41
N ARG A 662 -0.48 -16.18 -17.54
CA ARG A 662 -0.70 -17.12 -18.65
C ARG A 662 -2.12 -17.70 -18.68
N GLU A 663 -2.75 -17.83 -17.52
CA GLU A 663 -4.14 -18.26 -17.37
C GLU A 663 -5.15 -17.10 -17.51
N ASN A 664 -4.70 -15.86 -17.73
CA ASN A 664 -5.52 -14.65 -17.79
C ASN A 664 -6.45 -14.52 -16.57
N LEU A 665 -5.94 -14.86 -15.38
CA LEU A 665 -6.69 -14.68 -14.15
C LEU A 665 -6.93 -13.19 -13.95
N LEU A 666 -8.17 -12.82 -13.60
CA LEU A 666 -8.50 -11.44 -13.25
C LEU A 666 -7.53 -10.95 -12.19
N THR A 667 -7.00 -9.75 -12.41
CA THR A 667 -5.98 -9.14 -11.56
C THR A 667 -6.31 -9.31 -10.08
N ALA A 668 -5.41 -9.92 -9.30
CA ALA A 668 -5.59 -9.99 -7.85
C ALA A 668 -5.38 -8.59 -7.25
N PHE A 669 -6.48 -7.92 -6.90
CA PHE A 669 -6.49 -6.71 -6.10
C PHE A 669 -6.86 -7.06 -4.66
N GLY A 670 -5.87 -7.15 -3.75
CA GLY A 670 -5.98 -7.06 -2.27
C GLY A 670 -7.05 -7.85 -1.49
N ASP A 671 -7.96 -8.58 -2.12
CA ASP A 671 -9.01 -9.38 -1.52
C ASP A 671 -8.72 -10.83 -1.94
N GLU A 672 -8.04 -11.58 -1.08
CA GLU A 672 -7.87 -13.03 -1.26
C GLU A 672 -9.26 -13.68 -1.30
N LYS A 673 -9.60 -14.31 -2.42
CA LYS A 673 -10.60 -15.39 -2.36
C LYS A 673 -9.96 -16.55 -1.57
N PRO A 674 -10.69 -17.17 -0.63
CA PRO A 674 -10.15 -18.29 0.13
C PRO A 674 -9.82 -19.44 -0.83
N LEU A 675 -8.52 -19.74 -0.96
CA LEU A 675 -7.98 -20.79 -1.83
C LEU A 675 -8.38 -22.23 -1.41
N GLU A 676 -9.29 -22.38 -0.44
CA GLU A 676 -9.72 -23.68 0.07
C GLU A 676 -10.91 -24.30 -0.69
N MET A 677 -11.75 -23.50 -1.38
CA MET A 677 -12.92 -24.06 -2.07
C MET A 677 -12.59 -24.88 -3.33
N LEU A 678 -11.47 -24.60 -4.01
CA LEU A 678 -11.09 -25.30 -5.24
C LEU A 678 -10.43 -26.67 -5.02
N LYS A 679 -9.81 -26.91 -3.86
CA LYS A 679 -9.26 -28.24 -3.51
C LYS A 679 -10.34 -29.22 -3.02
N ILE A 680 -11.45 -28.74 -2.47
CA ILE A 680 -12.55 -29.58 -1.99
C ILE A 680 -13.40 -30.10 -3.16
N PHE A 681 -13.65 -29.27 -4.20
CA PHE A 681 -14.45 -29.70 -5.35
C PHE A 681 -13.78 -30.78 -6.22
N LYS A 682 -12.45 -30.79 -6.35
CA LYS A 682 -11.74 -31.88 -7.07
C LYS A 682 -11.64 -33.20 -6.29
N LYS A 683 -11.79 -33.19 -4.95
CA LYS A 683 -11.80 -34.42 -4.13
C LYS A 683 -13.21 -34.95 -3.83
N ALA A 684 -14.24 -34.11 -3.86
CA ALA A 684 -15.62 -34.54 -3.65
C ALA A 684 -16.26 -35.19 -4.90
N GLY A 685 -15.79 -34.86 -6.11
CA GLY A 685 -16.32 -35.42 -7.37
C GLY A 685 -16.06 -36.92 -7.58
N GLY A 686 -15.16 -37.53 -6.81
CA GLY A 686 -14.84 -38.97 -6.92
C GLY A 686 -15.61 -39.89 -5.97
N CYS A 687 -16.33 -39.35 -4.99
CA CYS A 687 -16.94 -40.17 -3.93
C CYS A 687 -18.46 -40.37 -4.06
N CYS A 688 -19.14 -39.51 -4.83
CA CYS A 688 -20.61 -39.50 -4.89
C CYS A 688 -21.23 -40.37 -6.01
N SER A 689 -20.43 -40.96 -6.90
CA SER A 689 -20.95 -41.81 -7.99
C SER A 689 -21.10 -43.29 -7.64
N ARG A 690 -20.76 -43.73 -6.41
CA ARG A 690 -20.81 -45.15 -5.99
C ARG A 690 -21.77 -45.47 -4.84
N VAL A 691 -22.53 -44.50 -4.32
CA VAL A 691 -23.40 -44.69 -3.15
C VAL A 691 -24.88 -44.89 -3.54
N ALA A 692 -25.25 -44.64 -4.80
CA ALA A 692 -26.65 -44.64 -5.23
C ALA A 692 -27.27 -46.05 -5.42
N ASP A 693 -26.48 -47.13 -5.47
CA ASP A 693 -27.01 -48.45 -5.89
C ASP A 693 -27.11 -49.52 -4.79
N CYS A 694 -26.86 -49.23 -3.50
CA CYS A 694 -26.80 -50.28 -2.46
C CYS A 694 -27.20 -49.87 -1.02
N LEU A 695 -28.36 -49.23 -0.82
CA LEU A 695 -28.85 -48.92 0.55
C LEU A 695 -30.17 -49.64 0.87
N CYS A 696 -30.07 -50.74 1.63
CA CYS A 696 -31.20 -51.35 2.32
C CYS A 696 -31.54 -50.57 3.61
N CYS A 697 -32.80 -50.61 4.05
CA CYS A 697 -33.34 -49.77 5.15
C CYS A 697 -32.58 -49.88 6.48
N MET A 698 -31.96 -51.04 6.78
CA MET A 698 -31.17 -51.24 7.99
C MET A 698 -29.80 -50.55 7.97
N CYS A 699 -29.23 -50.29 6.80
CA CYS A 699 -27.98 -49.55 6.66
C CYS A 699 -28.20 -48.04 6.85
N CYS A 700 -29.33 -47.49 6.39
CA CYS A 700 -29.72 -46.11 6.66
C CYS A 700 -29.88 -45.83 8.16
N ILE A 701 -30.55 -46.71 8.90
CA ILE A 701 -30.77 -46.51 10.35
C ILE A 701 -29.45 -46.56 11.13
N LYS A 702 -28.51 -47.44 10.76
CA LYS A 702 -27.17 -47.49 11.37
C LYS A 702 -26.30 -46.28 11.00
N ALA A 703 -26.46 -45.71 9.81
CA ALA A 703 -25.78 -44.49 9.40
C ALA A 703 -26.33 -43.26 10.14
N CYS A 704 -27.65 -43.16 10.29
CA CYS A 704 -28.30 -42.08 11.06
C CYS A 704 -27.92 -42.10 12.54
N ASN A 705 -27.70 -43.28 13.15
CA ASN A 705 -27.23 -43.40 14.54
C ASN A 705 -25.75 -43.04 14.75
N ARG A 706 -24.98 -42.79 13.68
CA ARG A 706 -23.57 -42.34 13.75
C ARG A 706 -23.39 -40.91 13.22
N MET A 707 -24.47 -40.23 12.85
CA MET A 707 -24.42 -38.86 12.36
C MET A 707 -24.19 -37.89 13.53
N ASN A 708 -23.18 -37.02 13.37
CA ASN A 708 -23.00 -35.83 14.18
C ASN A 708 -24.17 -34.86 13.96
N ASP A 709 -24.60 -34.17 15.02
CA ASP A 709 -25.66 -33.15 15.04
C ASP A 709 -25.59 -32.15 13.87
N GLN A 710 -24.40 -31.76 13.42
CA GLN A 710 -24.24 -30.86 12.27
C GLN A 710 -24.68 -31.50 10.94
N CYS A 711 -24.41 -32.79 10.73
CA CYS A 711 -24.92 -33.51 9.56
C CYS A 711 -26.44 -33.71 9.64
N ALA A 712 -26.98 -33.92 10.84
CA ALA A 712 -28.43 -34.06 11.03
C ALA A 712 -29.18 -32.76 10.70
N ILE A 713 -28.63 -31.61 11.12
CA ILE A 713 -29.19 -30.29 10.81
C ILE A 713 -29.17 -30.04 9.29
N LEU A 714 -28.06 -30.34 8.62
CA LEU A 714 -27.92 -30.12 7.18
C LEU A 714 -28.85 -31.04 6.38
N LEU A 715 -29.00 -32.30 6.78
CA LEU A 715 -29.95 -33.23 6.17
C LEU A 715 -31.41 -32.77 6.37
N ALA A 716 -31.75 -32.27 7.57
CA ALA A 716 -33.09 -31.75 7.86
C ALA A 716 -33.40 -30.50 7.02
N GLN A 717 -32.42 -29.61 6.81
CA GLN A 717 -32.57 -28.44 5.95
C GLN A 717 -32.77 -28.83 4.47
N VAL A 718 -32.03 -29.83 3.98
CA VAL A 718 -32.20 -30.37 2.61
C VAL A 718 -33.56 -31.03 2.45
N CYS A 719 -34.00 -31.84 3.41
CA CYS A 719 -35.33 -32.44 3.40
C CYS A 719 -36.44 -31.38 3.47
N ALA A 720 -36.27 -30.33 4.27
CA ALA A 720 -37.22 -29.21 4.32
C ALA A 720 -37.28 -28.47 2.99
N ALA A 721 -36.13 -28.21 2.35
CA ALA A 721 -36.08 -27.57 1.03
C ALA A 721 -36.74 -28.43 -0.07
N LEU A 722 -36.50 -29.75 -0.06
CA LEU A 722 -37.14 -30.69 -0.98
C LEU A 722 -38.66 -30.79 -0.71
N SER A 723 -39.09 -30.70 0.54
CA SER A 723 -40.50 -30.65 0.90
C SER A 723 -41.17 -29.37 0.39
N CYS A 724 -40.48 -28.23 0.48
CA CYS A 724 -40.94 -26.97 -0.09
C CYS A 724 -41.03 -27.00 -1.63
N LEU A 725 -40.10 -27.68 -2.30
CA LEU A 725 -40.15 -27.91 -3.75
C LEU A 725 -41.32 -28.84 -4.14
N GLY A 726 -41.57 -29.90 -3.37
CA GLY A 726 -42.73 -30.76 -3.57
C GLY A 726 -44.06 -30.04 -3.30
N CYS A 727 -44.11 -29.14 -2.32
CA CYS A 727 -45.27 -28.26 -2.12
C CYS A 727 -45.45 -27.26 -3.28
N TYR A 728 -44.37 -26.81 -3.91
CA TYR A 728 -44.43 -25.94 -5.08
C TYR A 728 -44.97 -26.67 -6.32
N GLU A 729 -44.55 -27.91 -6.58
CA GLU A 729 -45.13 -28.76 -7.64
C GLU A 729 -46.61 -29.06 -7.38
N CYS A 730 -46.97 -29.37 -6.14
CA CYS A 730 -48.37 -29.64 -5.78
C CYS A 730 -49.25 -28.38 -5.89
N CYS A 731 -48.73 -27.19 -5.59
CA CYS A 731 -49.41 -25.93 -5.86
C CYS A 731 -49.50 -25.59 -7.35
N ALA A 732 -48.52 -25.96 -8.16
CA ALA A 732 -48.53 -25.74 -9.60
C ALA A 732 -49.60 -26.62 -10.30
N GLU A 733 -49.78 -27.88 -9.85
CA GLU A 733 -50.82 -28.76 -10.40
C GLU A 733 -52.25 -28.35 -9.99
N VAL A 734 -52.44 -27.85 -8.75
CA VAL A 734 -53.77 -27.49 -8.23
C VAL A 734 -54.22 -26.08 -8.64
N CYS A 735 -53.30 -25.13 -8.83
CA CYS A 735 -53.65 -23.73 -9.13
C CYS A 735 -53.59 -23.34 -10.62
N CYS A 736 -52.96 -24.13 -11.49
CA CYS A 736 -52.81 -23.80 -12.92
C CYS A 736 -53.51 -24.78 -13.88
N GLY A 737 -54.19 -25.82 -13.38
CA GLY A 737 -54.98 -26.75 -14.19
C GLY A 737 -56.40 -26.24 -14.47
N GLY A 738 -56.56 -25.21 -15.31
CA GLY A 738 -57.90 -24.73 -15.66
C GLY A 738 -57.98 -23.55 -16.62
N SER A 739 -57.46 -23.67 -17.84
CA SER A 739 -57.95 -22.90 -18.99
C SER A 739 -57.49 -23.50 -20.33
N GLU A 740 -58.16 -24.57 -20.77
CA GLU A 740 -58.40 -24.82 -22.21
C GLU A 740 -59.91 -25.00 -22.40
N SER A 741 -60.55 -23.95 -22.90
CA SER A 741 -61.80 -23.97 -23.67
C SER A 741 -61.86 -22.71 -24.52
#